data_AF-A0A4T0J9I6-F1
#
_entry.id   AF-A0A4T0J9I6-F1
#
_cell.length_a   1.000
_cell.length_b   1.000
_cell.length_c   1.000
_cell.angle_alpha   90.00
_cell.angle_beta   90.00
_cell.angle_gamma   90.00
#
_symmetry.space_group_name_H-M   'P 1'
#
loop_
_entity.id
_entity.type
_entity.pdbx_description
1 polymer ?
#
loop_
_entity_poly.entity_id
_entity_poly.type
_entity_poly.pdbx_seq_one_letter_code
_entity_poly.pdbx_strand_id
1 'polypeptide(L)'
;MISAAKQKKRAKANHARKIDTQLPSAINVEDHVKARQFEIKALFKAMDSAKSASSTRAFQSLPRHLRRRAASHNPMRVPLRLREKALAELSAPGDVSKLRRKRRKLLRTRMKKQQSSASRTATLRKRQTNKSWLETHIWHAKRMKMANLWGYRVARHPTEKSFRPSIRAARQGCIVHDASYTSLIQLSANQDDILRVLTAVLDRAGESPSSRRYIFGTREMHSYIYQLNAYPSAIIAPISLIWHPADGVRDKRSVWLRCHPSASAKVLETLQIAARGGAGDAEMCGDAEGATSPYTSAVTILNLTGHVNTFDLYGPHSSQVLAGAFKLAKENGRAERIAWQKLAKAATPAHLPTGFVAGFTVDDPRLSFPPRNTKPQKDKPIGVPLTLSTTLASSGIYDAEERRRVFKPRYKKSQLDSRRSVTAPGKPLAMTADDDTLPILIVQKTIEGGLKDSICGYSLIVPAGWGMQVWPSLTHTDARIGGVDQVDQFAAQVGAAHFPESACPTSTANWNEWRRRAGEEEERVMKRPKGKRPHYHSPLPLVPFLEKPFDEMVVDAAEDVEVAMDGQLPTQPAERDPEEAKDSFKTDTNTSQWFMTDELVRLVQDELKKTKEAQEALNTTLSCLQVNNHVSVKDALVQVTLVPVKRGYVDTCGYVYNQGETVGRIATSTFAMNEGKAVAVANMRAETYFDFYSNKPHLERNVLTAFLLAPQQPPMFSRQVSRAAGLTPRFTRGLATPANNHHKILIVGGGTAGVTAAAQIQNRLRDENKSLGAGEIAIVDAAKEHHYQPGWTLIGSGLGKKEDYVRPENSVIPKDVAHIPTNVQSFTPASNTVTTATGETLTYDFLIVAAGLKINFGGVKGLEGALADQSSGVSSIYNPDYAEKAWRDIAAFKSGNAIFTQPAGVIKCAGAPQKVMWMANSQWNNTGVRKDIDLTFATGTPSMFAVPKYSQALEKLRVERDVNGLFGTNLTEVDAANRVAKFSQGEGKTVEKEYNLLHVVPPQAPLEFYKNSPLADESGFVSVDKSTTQHTQYPNVFSIGDCSSLPNSKTAAAISAQSPVLVHNLRKTMEGKPLNAVYDGYASCPLLTGHGELLLAEFKYGGVPKETFAPILGSQDKPNRLFYHLKKDIFPPVYWNYFVKGNWFGTRGPIAPNFD
;
A
#
# COMPACT_ATOMS: atom_id res chain seq x y z
N MET A 1 12.58 -61.35 18.72
CA MET A 1 12.01 -60.30 19.63
C MET A 1 11.07 -60.86 20.72
N ILE A 2 10.07 -61.69 20.41
CA ILE A 2 9.01 -62.10 21.38
C ILE A 2 9.56 -62.73 22.68
N SER A 3 10.63 -63.53 22.62
CA SER A 3 11.28 -64.10 23.82
C SER A 3 11.77 -63.02 24.80
N ALA A 4 12.52 -62.02 24.31
CA ALA A 4 13.00 -60.90 25.12
C ALA A 4 11.85 -60.06 25.71
N ALA A 5 10.72 -59.94 25.01
CA ALA A 5 9.52 -59.30 25.53
C ALA A 5 8.88 -60.12 26.67
N LYS A 6 8.79 -61.46 26.55
CA LYS A 6 8.36 -62.35 27.64
C LYS A 6 9.30 -62.27 28.85
N GLN A 7 10.62 -62.28 28.64
CA GLN A 7 11.61 -62.11 29.72
C GLN A 7 11.45 -60.76 30.43
N LYS A 8 11.37 -59.62 29.71
CA LYS A 8 11.13 -58.31 30.33
C LYS A 8 9.80 -58.25 31.09
N LYS A 9 8.74 -58.94 30.63
CA LYS A 9 7.45 -59.02 31.34
C LYS A 9 7.56 -59.86 32.63
N ARG A 10 8.28 -60.99 32.60
CA ARG A 10 8.58 -61.83 33.78
C ARG A 10 9.46 -61.08 34.80
N ALA A 11 10.47 -60.36 34.34
CA ALA A 11 11.32 -59.51 35.19
C ALA A 11 10.52 -58.41 35.89
N LYS A 12 9.66 -57.67 35.16
CA LYS A 12 8.76 -56.68 35.79
C LYS A 12 7.79 -57.31 36.80
N ALA A 13 7.24 -58.48 36.52
CA ALA A 13 6.34 -59.17 37.45
C ALA A 13 7.06 -59.61 38.74
N ASN A 14 8.27 -60.17 38.63
CA ASN A 14 9.06 -60.58 39.79
C ASN A 14 9.56 -59.36 40.60
N HIS A 15 9.89 -58.24 39.94
CA HIS A 15 10.28 -57.01 40.62
C HIS A 15 9.09 -56.36 41.34
N ALA A 16 7.90 -56.35 40.74
CA ALA A 16 6.67 -55.87 41.38
C ALA A 16 6.25 -56.73 42.60
N ARG A 17 6.57 -58.03 42.60
CA ARG A 17 6.41 -58.93 43.76
C ARG A 17 7.55 -58.85 44.79
N LYS A 18 8.58 -58.03 44.54
CA LYS A 18 9.67 -57.68 45.47
C LYS A 18 9.64 -56.19 45.85
N ILE A 19 8.51 -55.51 45.65
CA ILE A 19 8.27 -54.22 46.29
C ILE A 19 8.01 -54.51 47.77
N ASP A 20 8.96 -54.10 48.60
CA ASP A 20 8.82 -54.16 50.05
C ASP A 20 7.61 -53.33 50.49
N THR A 21 6.76 -53.87 51.37
CA THR A 21 5.52 -53.19 51.79
C THR A 21 5.77 -52.11 52.84
N GLN A 22 7.02 -51.84 53.18
CA GLN A 22 7.41 -50.67 53.96
C GLN A 22 7.47 -49.42 53.06
N LEU A 23 6.48 -48.53 53.20
CA LEU A 23 6.60 -47.16 52.74
C LEU A 23 7.81 -46.51 53.44
N PRO A 24 8.75 -45.87 52.71
CA PRO A 24 9.90 -45.23 53.34
C PRO A 24 9.44 -44.11 54.28
N SER A 25 9.96 -44.12 55.51
CA SER A 25 9.54 -43.21 56.60
C SER A 25 9.80 -41.73 56.31
N ALA A 26 10.68 -41.42 55.36
CA ALA A 26 10.87 -40.10 54.79
C ALA A 26 10.89 -40.17 53.26
N ILE A 27 10.25 -39.18 52.61
CA ILE A 27 10.26 -39.05 51.15
C ILE A 27 11.34 -38.06 50.71
N ASN A 28 12.22 -38.48 49.79
CA ASN A 28 13.14 -37.55 49.13
C ASN A 28 12.33 -36.65 48.17
N VAL A 29 12.01 -35.45 48.65
CA VAL A 29 11.17 -34.46 47.94
C VAL A 29 11.81 -34.04 46.62
N GLU A 30 13.14 -33.88 46.57
CA GLU A 30 13.81 -33.48 45.33
C GLU A 30 13.61 -34.52 44.23
N ASP A 31 13.89 -35.79 44.50
CA ASP A 31 13.83 -36.82 43.47
C ASP A 31 12.39 -37.16 43.07
N HIS A 32 11.45 -37.00 44.00
CA HIS A 32 10.01 -37.05 43.71
C HIS A 32 9.56 -35.92 42.78
N VAL A 33 10.05 -34.68 43.00
CA VAL A 33 9.77 -33.51 42.16
C VAL A 33 10.51 -33.58 40.82
N LYS A 34 11.75 -34.10 40.77
CA LYS A 34 12.51 -34.36 39.52
C LYS A 34 11.76 -35.37 38.65
N ALA A 35 11.30 -36.49 39.23
CA ALA A 35 10.55 -37.52 38.51
C ALA A 35 9.25 -36.98 37.89
N ARG A 36 8.51 -36.12 38.63
CA ARG A 36 7.26 -35.49 38.14
C ARG A 36 7.45 -34.14 37.45
N GLN A 37 8.68 -33.70 37.20
CA GLN A 37 8.95 -32.34 36.72
C GLN A 37 8.29 -32.05 35.35
N PHE A 38 8.20 -33.05 34.47
CA PHE A 38 7.49 -32.93 33.19
C PHE A 38 5.98 -32.71 33.39
N GLU A 39 5.36 -33.47 34.29
CA GLU A 39 3.93 -33.43 34.59
C GLU A 39 3.55 -32.09 35.24
N ILE A 40 4.35 -31.64 36.20
CA ILE A 40 4.22 -30.34 36.86
C ILE A 40 4.37 -29.20 35.84
N LYS A 41 5.39 -29.23 34.97
CA LYS A 41 5.56 -28.23 33.89
C LYS A 41 4.43 -28.26 32.87
N ALA A 42 3.88 -29.42 32.54
CA ALA A 42 2.73 -29.56 31.65
C ALA A 42 1.45 -28.97 32.29
N LEU A 43 1.23 -29.22 33.59
CA LEU A 43 0.11 -28.69 34.35
C LEU A 43 0.17 -27.15 34.45
N PHE A 44 1.32 -26.57 34.86
CA PHE A 44 1.48 -25.12 34.88
C PHE A 44 1.24 -24.49 33.50
N LYS A 45 1.81 -25.07 32.44
CA LYS A 45 1.60 -24.60 31.06
C LYS A 45 0.13 -24.68 30.62
N ALA A 46 -0.61 -25.69 31.06
CA ALA A 46 -2.05 -25.80 30.82
C ALA A 46 -2.84 -24.75 31.62
N MET A 47 -2.50 -24.53 32.90
CA MET A 47 -3.12 -23.52 33.76
C MET A 47 -2.88 -22.10 33.26
N ASP A 48 -1.66 -21.77 32.81
CA ASP A 48 -1.34 -20.46 32.23
C ASP A 48 -2.02 -20.25 30.89
N SER A 49 -2.14 -21.31 30.07
CA SER A 49 -2.92 -21.27 28.84
C SER A 49 -4.42 -21.06 29.13
N ALA A 50 -4.97 -21.69 30.17
CA ALA A 50 -6.35 -21.52 30.60
C ALA A 50 -6.62 -20.11 31.18
N LYS A 51 -5.73 -19.59 32.04
CA LYS A 51 -5.76 -18.19 32.52
C LYS A 51 -5.73 -17.21 31.34
N SER A 52 -4.84 -17.43 30.37
CA SER A 52 -4.73 -16.62 29.16
C SER A 52 -5.96 -16.71 28.24
N ALA A 53 -6.61 -17.87 28.17
CA ALA A 53 -7.86 -18.06 27.43
C ALA A 53 -9.08 -17.43 28.13
N SER A 54 -9.05 -17.35 29.46
CA SER A 54 -10.04 -16.64 30.26
C SER A 54 -9.92 -15.13 30.09
N SER A 55 -8.72 -14.57 30.30
CA SER A 55 -8.45 -13.13 30.25
C SER A 55 -8.50 -12.52 28.84
N THR A 56 -8.38 -13.31 27.78
CA THR A 56 -8.54 -12.81 26.40
C THR A 56 -10.01 -12.69 26.01
N ARG A 57 -10.35 -11.54 25.40
CA ARG A 57 -11.71 -11.25 24.91
C ARG A 57 -12.16 -12.26 23.84
N ALA A 58 -13.45 -12.49 23.70
CA ALA A 58 -14.06 -13.48 22.81
C ALA A 58 -13.65 -13.33 21.34
N PHE A 59 -13.39 -12.10 20.88
CA PHE A 59 -12.90 -11.84 19.52
C PHE A 59 -11.36 -11.88 19.39
N GLN A 60 -10.63 -11.89 20.52
CA GLN A 60 -9.17 -12.03 20.57
C GLN A 60 -8.73 -13.50 20.63
N SER A 61 -9.50 -14.40 21.25
CA SER A 61 -9.20 -15.84 21.25
C SER A 61 -9.16 -16.46 19.84
N LEU A 62 -9.81 -15.83 18.86
CA LEU A 62 -9.77 -16.24 17.46
C LEU A 62 -8.37 -16.08 16.83
N PRO A 63 -7.91 -17.04 15.99
CA PRO A 63 -6.71 -16.89 15.16
C PRO A 63 -6.70 -15.59 14.35
N ARG A 64 -5.53 -14.96 14.18
CA ARG A 64 -5.39 -13.60 13.58
C ARG A 64 -6.11 -13.44 12.23
N HIS A 65 -6.12 -14.47 11.38
CA HIS A 65 -6.80 -14.45 10.07
C HIS A 65 -8.34 -14.55 10.15
N LEU A 66 -8.90 -15.06 11.25
CA LEU A 66 -10.34 -15.11 11.53
C LEU A 66 -10.85 -13.87 12.28
N ARG A 67 -9.98 -13.14 13.01
CA ARG A 67 -10.37 -11.91 13.74
C ARG A 67 -11.00 -10.88 12.79
N ARG A 68 -12.05 -10.19 13.26
CA ARG A 68 -12.74 -9.13 12.51
C ARG A 68 -12.88 -7.89 13.38
N ARG A 69 -12.43 -6.72 12.89
CA ARG A 69 -12.52 -5.43 13.64
C ARG A 69 -13.95 -5.05 14.06
N ALA A 70 -14.97 -5.58 13.39
CA ALA A 70 -16.37 -5.38 13.75
C ALA A 70 -16.88 -6.27 14.91
N ALA A 71 -16.11 -7.27 15.35
CA ALA A 71 -16.52 -8.16 16.44
C ALA A 71 -16.51 -7.48 17.82
N SER A 72 -15.78 -6.38 17.99
CA SER A 72 -15.76 -5.58 19.23
C SER A 72 -17.07 -4.85 19.53
N HIS A 73 -18.04 -4.84 18.62
CA HIS A 73 -19.34 -4.18 18.79
C HIS A 73 -20.47 -4.89 18.03
N ASN A 74 -20.25 -6.11 17.55
CA ASN A 74 -21.26 -6.92 16.88
C ASN A 74 -20.96 -8.40 17.11
N PRO A 75 -21.61 -9.07 18.09
CA PRO A 75 -21.30 -10.44 18.46
C PRO A 75 -21.66 -11.45 17.35
N MET A 76 -22.51 -11.08 16.38
CA MET A 76 -22.75 -11.90 15.19
C MET A 76 -21.52 -11.99 14.26
N ARG A 77 -20.41 -11.32 14.59
CA ARG A 77 -19.10 -11.44 13.92
C ARG A 77 -18.12 -12.40 14.62
N VAL A 78 -18.49 -13.02 15.73
CA VAL A 78 -17.80 -14.21 16.27
C VAL A 78 -18.60 -15.51 15.98
N PRO A 79 -17.93 -16.68 15.98
CA PRO A 79 -18.61 -17.98 15.88
C PRO A 79 -19.63 -18.19 17.00
N LEU A 80 -20.66 -19.02 16.75
CA LEU A 80 -21.79 -19.23 17.67
C LEU A 80 -21.33 -19.55 19.10
N ARG A 81 -20.40 -20.51 19.27
CA ARG A 81 -19.79 -20.92 20.56
C ARG A 81 -19.03 -19.84 21.34
N LEU A 82 -18.89 -18.64 20.77
CA LEU A 82 -18.26 -17.47 21.42
C LEU A 82 -19.22 -16.28 21.52
N ARG A 83 -20.47 -16.41 21.04
CA ARG A 83 -21.45 -15.31 21.06
C ARG A 83 -21.93 -15.00 22.47
N GLU A 84 -22.09 -15.99 23.34
CA GLU A 84 -22.44 -15.77 24.75
C GLU A 84 -21.33 -14.99 25.46
N LYS A 85 -20.06 -15.43 25.39
CA LYS A 85 -18.93 -14.64 25.95
C LYS A 85 -18.86 -13.24 25.33
N ALA A 86 -19.05 -13.11 24.01
CA ALA A 86 -19.06 -11.81 23.32
C ALA A 86 -20.29 -10.93 23.64
N LEU A 87 -21.42 -11.53 24.06
CA LEU A 87 -22.60 -10.81 24.53
C LEU A 87 -22.40 -10.35 25.97
N ALA A 88 -21.85 -11.19 26.85
CA ALA A 88 -21.46 -10.81 28.21
C ALA A 88 -20.41 -9.68 28.20
N GLU A 89 -19.41 -9.75 27.31
CA GLU A 89 -18.43 -8.67 27.07
C GLU A 89 -19.03 -7.37 26.51
N LEU A 90 -20.30 -7.38 26.06
CA LEU A 90 -21.02 -6.23 25.50
C LEU A 90 -22.24 -5.79 26.34
N SER A 91 -22.71 -6.61 27.27
CA SER A 91 -23.79 -6.30 28.22
C SER A 91 -23.28 -5.62 29.48
N ALA A 92 -21.97 -5.50 29.67
CA ALA A 92 -21.38 -4.57 30.62
C ALA A 92 -21.99 -3.16 30.44
N PRO A 93 -22.45 -2.49 31.51
CA PRO A 93 -23.32 -1.32 31.40
C PRO A 93 -22.58 -0.09 30.86
N GLY A 94 -22.63 0.12 29.53
CA GLY A 94 -22.06 1.33 28.91
C GLY A 94 -22.18 1.51 27.39
N ASP A 95 -22.29 0.46 26.57
CA ASP A 95 -22.13 0.58 25.09
C ASP A 95 -23.41 0.40 24.25
N VAL A 96 -24.54 0.01 24.86
CA VAL A 96 -25.81 -0.28 24.16
C VAL A 96 -26.38 0.93 23.40
N SER A 97 -26.20 2.14 23.95
CA SER A 97 -26.68 3.40 23.35
C SER A 97 -25.91 3.77 22.07
N LYS A 98 -24.57 3.66 22.10
CA LYS A 98 -23.67 3.85 20.95
C LYS A 98 -24.00 2.87 19.82
N LEU A 99 -24.35 1.63 20.17
CA LEU A 99 -24.82 0.59 19.24
C LEU A 99 -26.14 0.96 18.56
N ARG A 100 -27.16 1.40 19.34
CA ARG A 100 -28.44 1.90 18.79
C ARG A 100 -28.23 3.13 17.88
N ARG A 101 -27.36 4.07 18.26
CA ARG A 101 -27.04 5.27 17.45
C ARG A 101 -26.34 4.92 16.13
N LYS A 102 -25.38 3.98 16.13
CA LYS A 102 -24.79 3.43 14.89
C LYS A 102 -25.84 2.78 14.00
N ARG A 103 -26.75 1.96 14.55
CA ARG A 103 -27.83 1.28 13.78
C ARG A 103 -28.75 2.29 13.08
N ARG A 104 -29.16 3.38 13.76
CA ARG A 104 -29.95 4.47 13.15
C ARG A 104 -29.20 5.20 12.04
N LYS A 105 -27.90 5.54 12.21
CA LYS A 105 -27.09 6.20 11.14
C LYS A 105 -26.93 5.30 9.91
N LEU A 106 -26.78 3.98 10.11
CA LEU A 106 -26.66 2.98 9.04
C LEU A 106 -28.00 2.74 8.30
N LEU A 107 -29.14 2.84 9.00
CA LEU A 107 -30.47 2.86 8.37
C LEU A 107 -30.68 4.13 7.52
N ARG A 108 -30.42 5.32 8.07
CA ARG A 108 -30.61 6.61 7.36
C ARG A 108 -29.74 6.69 6.09
N THR A 109 -28.54 6.12 6.11
CA THR A 109 -27.67 5.99 4.91
C THR A 109 -28.06 4.86 3.96
N ARG A 110 -28.83 3.85 4.41
CA ARG A 110 -29.48 2.87 3.53
C ARG A 110 -30.64 3.50 2.77
N MET A 111 -31.52 4.24 3.46
CA MET A 111 -32.67 4.92 2.85
C MET A 111 -32.21 5.97 1.82
N LYS A 112 -31.20 6.80 2.15
CA LYS A 112 -30.59 7.76 1.20
C LYS A 112 -29.87 7.08 0.01
N LYS A 113 -29.77 5.74 0.00
CA LYS A 113 -29.23 4.92 -1.09
C LYS A 113 -30.30 4.04 -1.79
N GLN A 114 -31.53 4.07 -1.30
CA GLN A 114 -32.72 3.60 -2.02
C GLN A 114 -33.37 4.75 -2.81
N GLN A 115 -33.14 6.01 -2.39
CA GLN A 115 -33.58 7.22 -3.10
C GLN A 115 -32.81 7.53 -4.41
N SER A 116 -31.79 6.74 -4.78
CA SER A 116 -31.13 6.87 -6.09
C SER A 116 -31.84 6.01 -7.14
N SER A 117 -32.53 6.63 -8.09
CA SER A 117 -33.28 5.97 -9.18
C SER A 117 -32.43 5.01 -10.03
N ALA A 118 -31.13 5.32 -10.21
CA ALA A 118 -30.21 4.46 -10.93
C ALA A 118 -29.99 3.12 -10.21
N SER A 119 -30.47 2.03 -10.81
CA SER A 119 -30.19 0.66 -10.37
C SER A 119 -28.69 0.44 -10.12
N ARG A 120 -28.36 -0.26 -9.03
CA ARG A 120 -26.97 -0.57 -8.65
C ARG A 120 -26.15 -1.17 -9.79
N THR A 121 -26.76 -1.97 -10.67
CA THR A 121 -26.10 -2.55 -11.84
C THR A 121 -25.65 -1.47 -12.83
N ALA A 122 -26.49 -0.47 -13.11
CA ALA A 122 -26.13 0.68 -13.93
C ALA A 122 -25.01 1.52 -13.29
N THR A 123 -25.04 1.71 -11.95
CA THR A 123 -23.96 2.38 -11.22
C THR A 123 -22.62 1.63 -11.27
N LEU A 124 -22.61 0.31 -11.50
CA LEU A 124 -21.40 -0.48 -11.70
C LEU A 124 -20.96 -0.51 -13.16
N ARG A 125 -21.89 -0.52 -14.13
CA ARG A 125 -21.55 -0.36 -15.57
C ARG A 125 -20.88 1.00 -15.84
N LYS A 126 -21.40 2.10 -15.29
CA LYS A 126 -20.78 3.45 -15.37
C LYS A 126 -19.38 3.58 -14.69
N ARG A 127 -18.80 2.49 -14.17
CA ARG A 127 -17.44 2.45 -13.59
C ARG A 127 -16.45 1.61 -14.41
N GLN A 128 -16.91 1.07 -15.54
CA GLN A 128 -16.17 0.16 -16.41
C GLN A 128 -15.84 0.74 -17.79
N THR A 129 -16.23 2.00 -18.07
CA THR A 129 -16.06 2.66 -19.38
C THR A 129 -14.63 2.53 -19.94
N ASN A 130 -13.62 2.70 -19.10
CA ASN A 130 -12.20 2.61 -19.49
C ASN A 130 -11.51 1.34 -18.94
N LYS A 131 -12.27 0.32 -18.48
CA LYS A 131 -11.74 -0.96 -17.98
C LYS A 131 -12.77 -2.03 -17.66
N SER A 132 -12.56 -3.22 -18.18
CA SER A 132 -13.34 -4.43 -17.89
C SER A 132 -13.15 -4.91 -16.45
N TRP A 133 -14.23 -5.41 -15.83
CA TRP A 133 -14.18 -6.08 -14.53
C TRP A 133 -14.55 -7.55 -14.68
N LEU A 134 -13.70 -8.44 -14.15
CA LEU A 134 -14.00 -9.87 -14.03
C LEU A 134 -15.25 -10.10 -13.15
N GLU A 135 -15.98 -11.19 -13.35
CA GLU A 135 -17.21 -11.48 -12.59
C GLU A 135 -17.01 -11.44 -11.07
N THR A 136 -15.85 -11.92 -10.62
CA THR A 136 -15.44 -11.98 -9.22
C THR A 136 -14.99 -10.62 -8.66
N HIS A 137 -14.89 -9.55 -9.46
CA HIS A 137 -14.26 -8.28 -9.08
C HIS A 137 -14.84 -7.71 -7.78
N ILE A 138 -16.15 -7.86 -7.56
CA ILE A 138 -16.86 -7.41 -6.34
C ILE A 138 -16.56 -8.27 -5.10
N TRP A 139 -16.00 -9.47 -5.27
CA TRP A 139 -15.41 -10.29 -4.21
C TRP A 139 -13.95 -9.87 -3.94
N HIS A 140 -13.17 -9.68 -5.01
CA HIS A 140 -11.75 -9.31 -4.96
C HIS A 140 -11.52 -7.91 -4.35
N ALA A 141 -12.21 -6.90 -4.85
CA ALA A 141 -12.11 -5.50 -4.39
C ALA A 141 -12.53 -5.26 -2.92
N LYS A 142 -13.04 -6.28 -2.22
CA LYS A 142 -13.34 -6.25 -0.78
C LYS A 142 -12.25 -6.85 0.11
N ARG A 143 -11.23 -7.48 -0.49
CA ARG A 143 -10.23 -8.32 0.20
C ARG A 143 -8.80 -8.08 -0.28
N MET A 144 -8.63 -7.54 -1.47
CA MET A 144 -7.36 -7.44 -2.19
C MET A 144 -7.21 -6.01 -2.76
N LYS A 145 -5.96 -5.61 -3.06
CA LYS A 145 -5.65 -4.37 -3.77
C LYS A 145 -5.94 -4.56 -5.25
N MET A 146 -6.53 -3.55 -5.89
CA MET A 146 -7.01 -3.62 -7.29
C MET A 146 -6.32 -2.57 -8.16
N ALA A 147 -5.38 -3.00 -9.00
CA ALA A 147 -4.75 -2.18 -10.03
C ALA A 147 -5.66 -2.08 -11.28
N ASN A 148 -5.38 -1.13 -12.19
CA ASN A 148 -5.86 -1.24 -13.57
C ASN A 148 -4.64 -1.69 -14.40
N LEU A 149 -4.72 -2.82 -15.09
CA LEU A 149 -3.65 -3.41 -15.90
C LEU A 149 -4.28 -4.03 -17.15
N TRP A 150 -3.64 -3.87 -18.31
CA TRP A 150 -4.01 -4.54 -19.57
C TRP A 150 -5.49 -4.36 -20.00
N GLY A 151 -6.08 -3.19 -19.72
CA GLY A 151 -7.51 -2.91 -19.98
C GLY A 151 -8.49 -3.49 -18.93
N TYR A 152 -8.02 -4.23 -17.94
CA TYR A 152 -8.82 -4.82 -16.87
C TYR A 152 -8.60 -4.14 -15.52
N ARG A 153 -9.51 -4.39 -14.55
CA ARG A 153 -9.27 -4.07 -13.12
C ARG A 153 -9.07 -5.32 -12.27
N VAL A 154 -7.87 -5.90 -12.38
CA VAL A 154 -7.41 -7.15 -11.74
C VAL A 154 -7.00 -6.98 -10.26
N ALA A 155 -6.84 -8.11 -9.56
CA ALA A 155 -6.42 -8.16 -8.16
C ALA A 155 -4.89 -8.32 -8.06
N ARG A 156 -4.20 -7.30 -7.54
CA ARG A 156 -2.74 -7.26 -7.47
C ARG A 156 -2.19 -8.11 -6.32
N HIS A 157 -2.62 -7.85 -5.08
CA HIS A 157 -2.27 -8.70 -3.92
C HIS A 157 -3.31 -8.63 -2.77
N PRO A 158 -3.35 -9.62 -1.84
CA PRO A 158 -4.16 -9.59 -0.62
C PRO A 158 -3.94 -8.38 0.29
N THR A 159 -4.96 -8.04 1.08
CA THR A 159 -4.82 -7.04 2.17
C THR A 159 -4.20 -7.59 3.45
N GLU A 160 -4.00 -8.91 3.55
CA GLU A 160 -3.09 -9.51 4.55
C GLU A 160 -1.66 -9.59 4.02
N LYS A 161 -0.65 -9.60 4.91
CA LYS A 161 0.75 -9.80 4.54
C LYS A 161 0.97 -11.27 4.14
N SER A 162 0.81 -11.56 2.84
CA SER A 162 0.73 -12.92 2.30
C SER A 162 2.05 -13.58 1.91
N PHE A 163 3.16 -12.85 1.72
CA PHE A 163 4.40 -13.36 1.10
C PHE A 163 4.90 -14.75 1.56
N ARG A 164 5.02 -15.00 2.88
CA ARG A 164 5.40 -16.34 3.38
C ARG A 164 4.21 -17.32 3.39
N PRO A 165 2.99 -16.93 3.79
CA PRO A 165 1.79 -17.77 3.65
C PRO A 165 1.43 -18.22 2.22
N SER A 166 1.72 -17.44 1.16
CA SER A 166 1.45 -17.79 -0.24
C SER A 166 2.37 -18.92 -0.69
N ILE A 167 3.69 -18.76 -0.54
CA ILE A 167 4.69 -19.80 -0.85
C ILE A 167 4.36 -21.10 -0.10
N ARG A 168 4.01 -21.01 1.19
CA ARG A 168 3.63 -22.21 1.97
C ARG A 168 2.36 -22.87 1.44
N ALA A 169 1.35 -22.11 1.01
CA ALA A 169 0.14 -22.68 0.44
C ALA A 169 0.36 -23.29 -0.95
N ALA A 170 1.18 -22.67 -1.80
CA ALA A 170 1.58 -23.23 -3.10
C ALA A 170 2.39 -24.54 -2.96
N ARG A 171 3.01 -24.81 -1.81
CA ARG A 171 3.85 -26.00 -1.58
C ARG A 171 3.26 -27.06 -0.64
N GLN A 172 2.37 -26.69 0.27
CA GLN A 172 1.81 -27.58 1.31
C GLN A 172 0.28 -27.55 1.38
N GLY A 173 -0.38 -26.90 0.42
CA GLY A 173 -1.82 -26.70 0.41
C GLY A 173 -2.31 -26.40 -1.00
N CYS A 174 -3.18 -25.40 -1.12
CA CYS A 174 -3.57 -24.84 -2.40
C CYS A 174 -3.73 -23.32 -2.30
N ILE A 175 -3.48 -22.62 -3.40
CA ILE A 175 -3.83 -21.21 -3.60
C ILE A 175 -4.52 -21.04 -4.96
N VAL A 176 -5.70 -20.39 -4.97
CA VAL A 176 -6.46 -20.08 -6.19
C VAL A 176 -6.18 -18.65 -6.64
N HIS A 177 -5.98 -18.47 -7.93
CA HIS A 177 -5.87 -17.21 -8.63
C HIS A 177 -7.00 -17.07 -9.67
N ASP A 178 -7.37 -15.84 -10.00
CA ASP A 178 -8.39 -15.54 -11.02
C ASP A 178 -7.73 -15.01 -12.29
N ALA A 179 -7.47 -15.94 -13.21
CA ALA A 179 -6.86 -15.72 -14.51
C ALA A 179 -7.91 -15.43 -15.60
N SER A 180 -9.15 -15.07 -15.26
CA SER A 180 -10.22 -14.80 -16.23
C SER A 180 -10.01 -13.54 -17.09
N TYR A 181 -8.83 -12.92 -16.99
CA TYR A 181 -8.34 -11.88 -17.89
C TYR A 181 -7.54 -12.43 -19.08
N THR A 182 -7.16 -13.71 -19.09
CA THR A 182 -6.54 -14.39 -20.23
C THR A 182 -7.46 -14.36 -21.44
N SER A 183 -6.95 -13.90 -22.57
CA SER A 183 -7.67 -13.88 -23.85
C SER A 183 -7.73 -15.28 -24.46
N LEU A 184 -8.83 -15.58 -25.15
CA LEU A 184 -9.07 -16.84 -25.84
C LEU A 184 -9.43 -16.55 -27.29
N ILE A 185 -8.76 -17.22 -28.22
CA ILE A 185 -9.02 -17.15 -29.67
C ILE A 185 -9.27 -18.58 -30.15
N GLN A 186 -10.30 -18.79 -30.96
CA GLN A 186 -10.56 -20.06 -31.64
C GLN A 186 -10.26 -19.92 -33.13
N LEU A 187 -9.44 -20.83 -33.66
CA LEU A 187 -9.30 -21.03 -35.11
C LEU A 187 -10.16 -22.23 -35.51
N SER A 188 -10.86 -22.15 -36.64
CA SER A 188 -11.69 -23.23 -37.18
C SER A 188 -11.59 -23.27 -38.70
N ALA A 189 -11.09 -24.37 -39.25
CA ALA A 189 -10.91 -24.62 -40.68
C ALA A 189 -10.64 -26.11 -40.91
N ASN A 190 -10.15 -26.46 -42.09
CA ASN A 190 -9.55 -27.77 -42.34
C ASN A 190 -8.27 -27.92 -41.50
N GLN A 191 -7.90 -29.16 -41.16
CA GLN A 191 -6.76 -29.42 -40.27
C GLN A 191 -5.47 -28.78 -40.80
N ASP A 192 -5.22 -28.93 -42.09
CA ASP A 192 -3.94 -28.57 -42.69
C ASP A 192 -3.84 -27.05 -42.97
N ASP A 193 -4.98 -26.37 -43.17
CA ASP A 193 -5.03 -24.90 -43.18
C ASP A 193 -4.73 -24.30 -41.80
N ILE A 194 -5.24 -24.90 -40.71
CA ILE A 194 -4.86 -24.51 -39.34
C ILE A 194 -3.37 -24.77 -39.12
N LEU A 195 -2.86 -25.93 -39.52
CA LEU A 195 -1.44 -26.25 -39.37
C LEU A 195 -0.55 -25.30 -40.18
N ARG A 196 -0.94 -24.92 -41.40
CA ARG A 196 -0.26 -23.91 -42.23
C ARG A 196 -0.18 -22.56 -41.50
N VAL A 197 -1.30 -22.05 -40.99
CA VAL A 197 -1.35 -20.78 -40.24
C VAL A 197 -0.51 -20.85 -38.97
N LEU A 198 -0.61 -21.91 -38.17
CA LEU A 198 0.16 -22.05 -36.93
C LEU A 198 1.66 -22.19 -37.21
N THR A 199 2.06 -22.98 -38.21
CA THR A 199 3.49 -23.21 -38.55
C THR A 199 4.16 -21.95 -39.12
N ALA A 200 3.39 -21.00 -39.66
CA ALA A 200 3.89 -19.71 -40.13
C ALA A 200 4.09 -18.65 -39.02
N VAL A 201 3.60 -18.89 -37.79
CA VAL A 201 3.64 -17.91 -36.69
C VAL A 201 4.19 -18.44 -35.36
N LEU A 202 4.36 -19.75 -35.19
CA LEU A 202 4.86 -20.35 -33.94
C LEU A 202 6.35 -20.67 -33.97
N ASP A 203 6.92 -20.83 -32.77
CA ASP A 203 8.28 -21.31 -32.52
C ASP A 203 8.59 -22.58 -33.35
N ARG A 204 9.65 -22.54 -34.17
CA ARG A 204 10.09 -23.68 -34.99
C ARG A 204 11.00 -24.66 -34.26
N ALA A 205 11.71 -24.25 -33.22
CA ALA A 205 12.51 -25.13 -32.37
C ALA A 205 11.63 -25.88 -31.33
N GLY A 206 10.48 -25.30 -30.98
CA GLY A 206 9.50 -25.89 -30.07
C GLY A 206 8.75 -27.12 -30.62
N GLU A 207 7.91 -27.72 -29.78
CA GLU A 207 7.10 -28.88 -30.18
C GLU A 207 6.03 -28.50 -31.22
N SER A 208 6.04 -29.18 -32.38
CA SER A 208 5.11 -28.88 -33.48
C SER A 208 3.62 -29.12 -33.11
N PRO A 209 2.70 -28.24 -33.54
CA PRO A 209 1.24 -28.42 -33.38
C PRO A 209 0.67 -29.69 -34.01
N SER A 210 1.34 -30.26 -35.02
CA SER A 210 0.94 -31.52 -35.68
C SER A 210 1.37 -32.77 -34.93
N SER A 211 2.17 -32.63 -33.86
CA SER A 211 2.66 -33.75 -33.07
C SER A 211 1.52 -34.60 -32.51
N ARG A 212 1.67 -35.93 -32.60
CA ARG A 212 0.76 -36.93 -32.00
C ARG A 212 0.54 -36.71 -30.49
N ARG A 213 1.43 -35.97 -29.81
CA ARG A 213 1.30 -35.56 -28.40
C ARG A 213 0.15 -34.57 -28.16
N TYR A 214 -0.15 -33.71 -29.14
CA TYR A 214 -1.07 -32.58 -28.99
C TYR A 214 -2.27 -32.61 -29.94
N ILE A 215 -2.11 -33.12 -31.16
CA ILE A 215 -3.14 -33.07 -32.21
C ILE A 215 -4.47 -33.74 -31.82
N PHE A 216 -4.46 -34.69 -30.87
CA PHE A 216 -5.68 -35.33 -30.34
C PHE A 216 -6.41 -34.52 -29.25
N GLY A 217 -5.92 -33.34 -28.84
CA GLY A 217 -6.56 -32.50 -27.81
C GLY A 217 -6.45 -33.02 -26.37
N THR A 218 -5.72 -34.11 -26.14
CA THR A 218 -5.54 -34.72 -24.79
C THR A 218 -4.54 -33.98 -23.90
N ARG A 219 -3.82 -32.99 -24.46
CA ARG A 219 -2.90 -32.10 -23.75
C ARG A 219 -2.96 -30.68 -24.30
N GLU A 220 -2.75 -29.72 -23.41
CA GLU A 220 -2.35 -28.35 -23.74
C GLU A 220 -0.87 -28.33 -24.15
N MET A 221 -0.59 -27.64 -25.26
CA MET A 221 0.75 -27.35 -25.77
C MET A 221 1.16 -25.95 -25.32
N HIS A 222 2.44 -25.75 -24.97
CA HIS A 222 3.01 -24.42 -24.75
C HIS A 222 3.97 -24.09 -25.89
N SER A 223 3.94 -22.85 -26.37
CA SER A 223 4.75 -22.37 -27.49
C SER A 223 4.82 -20.84 -27.45
N TYR A 224 5.70 -20.25 -28.25
CA TYR A 224 5.78 -18.81 -28.46
C TYR A 224 5.19 -18.46 -29.83
N ILE A 225 4.54 -17.30 -29.94
CA ILE A 225 4.05 -16.75 -31.20
C ILE A 225 4.88 -15.52 -31.60
N TYR A 226 5.20 -15.46 -32.88
CA TYR A 226 6.05 -14.49 -33.57
C TYR A 226 5.23 -13.77 -34.65
N GLN A 227 5.80 -12.71 -35.23
CA GLN A 227 5.25 -12.13 -36.46
C GLN A 227 5.37 -13.14 -37.62
N LEU A 228 4.50 -13.00 -38.64
CA LEU A 228 4.40 -13.94 -39.77
C LEU A 228 5.76 -14.15 -40.44
N ASN A 229 6.24 -15.40 -40.47
CA ASN A 229 7.53 -15.82 -41.02
C ASN A 229 8.78 -15.13 -40.43
N ALA A 230 8.66 -14.37 -39.33
CA ALA A 230 9.77 -13.61 -38.74
C ALA A 230 10.69 -14.43 -37.82
N TYR A 231 10.31 -15.65 -37.45
CA TYR A 231 11.09 -16.51 -36.55
C TYR A 231 12.57 -16.61 -36.97
N PRO A 232 13.56 -16.49 -36.06
CA PRO A 232 13.41 -16.38 -34.61
C PRO A 232 13.31 -14.93 -34.07
N SER A 233 13.24 -13.92 -34.94
CA SER A 233 13.10 -12.51 -34.53
C SER A 233 11.62 -12.10 -34.37
N ALA A 234 11.37 -10.91 -33.81
CA ALA A 234 10.03 -10.34 -33.63
C ALA A 234 9.00 -11.23 -32.87
N ILE A 235 9.40 -11.75 -31.70
CA ILE A 235 8.52 -12.48 -30.77
C ILE A 235 7.39 -11.59 -30.20
N ILE A 236 6.17 -12.10 -30.14
CA ILE A 236 4.97 -11.38 -29.65
C ILE A 236 4.63 -11.78 -28.22
N ALA A 237 4.51 -13.09 -27.93
CA ALA A 237 4.08 -13.59 -26.61
C ALA A 237 4.30 -15.11 -26.45
N PRO A 238 4.34 -15.63 -25.21
CA PRO A 238 4.01 -17.03 -24.94
C PRO A 238 2.50 -17.25 -25.09
N ILE A 239 2.14 -18.42 -25.61
CA ILE A 239 0.76 -18.89 -25.76
C ILE A 239 0.59 -20.27 -25.13
N SER A 240 -0.67 -20.68 -24.93
CA SER A 240 -1.00 -22.10 -24.78
C SER A 240 -2.11 -22.51 -25.74
N LEU A 241 -2.04 -23.75 -26.23
CA LEU A 241 -2.83 -24.23 -27.35
C LEU A 241 -3.49 -25.56 -27.00
N ILE A 242 -4.81 -25.64 -27.17
CA ILE A 242 -5.64 -26.82 -26.91
C ILE A 242 -6.41 -27.15 -28.18
N TRP A 243 -6.05 -28.24 -28.86
CA TRP A 243 -6.87 -28.80 -29.94
C TRP A 243 -8.22 -29.26 -29.41
N HIS A 244 -9.30 -29.03 -30.15
CA HIS A 244 -10.58 -29.67 -29.84
C HIS A 244 -10.43 -31.19 -30.03
N PRO A 245 -10.86 -32.01 -29.06
CA PRO A 245 -10.56 -33.43 -29.05
C PRO A 245 -11.32 -34.17 -30.14
N ALA A 246 -10.56 -34.86 -30.99
CA ALA A 246 -11.10 -35.64 -32.09
C ALA A 246 -10.13 -36.76 -32.45
N ASP A 247 -10.67 -37.97 -32.59
CA ASP A 247 -9.96 -39.11 -33.16
C ASP A 247 -9.88 -38.96 -34.69
N GLY A 248 -8.71 -39.33 -35.24
CA GLY A 248 -8.41 -39.26 -36.67
C GLY A 248 -8.14 -37.85 -37.22
N VAL A 249 -7.76 -37.80 -38.50
CA VAL A 249 -7.85 -36.58 -39.32
C VAL A 249 -9.33 -36.33 -39.61
N ARG A 250 -9.75 -35.07 -39.65
CA ARG A 250 -11.12 -34.67 -40.01
C ARG A 250 -11.10 -33.40 -40.84
N ASP A 251 -12.01 -33.33 -41.81
CA ASP A 251 -12.12 -32.21 -42.77
C ASP A 251 -12.33 -30.86 -42.10
N LYS A 252 -12.93 -30.83 -40.90
CA LYS A 252 -13.05 -29.61 -40.08
C LYS A 252 -12.57 -29.88 -38.66
N ARG A 253 -11.70 -28.99 -38.18
CA ARG A 253 -11.09 -29.01 -36.85
C ARG A 253 -11.24 -27.63 -36.21
N SER A 254 -11.12 -27.59 -34.88
CA SER A 254 -11.01 -26.34 -34.13
C SER A 254 -9.89 -26.44 -33.11
N VAL A 255 -9.29 -25.30 -32.80
CA VAL A 255 -8.21 -25.17 -31.81
C VAL A 255 -8.40 -23.88 -31.01
N TRP A 256 -8.12 -23.97 -29.71
CA TRP A 256 -8.17 -22.86 -28.76
C TRP A 256 -6.76 -22.39 -28.45
N LEU A 257 -6.48 -21.13 -28.76
CA LEU A 257 -5.25 -20.42 -28.44
C LEU A 257 -5.53 -19.45 -27.29
N ARG A 258 -4.79 -19.60 -26.20
CA ARG A 258 -4.87 -18.77 -24.99
C ARG A 258 -3.64 -17.87 -24.93
N CYS A 259 -3.84 -16.57 -24.72
CA CYS A 259 -2.75 -15.60 -24.63
C CYS A 259 -3.02 -14.52 -23.57
N HIS A 260 -1.97 -13.85 -23.12
CA HIS A 260 -2.08 -12.79 -22.13
C HIS A 260 -2.64 -11.49 -22.75
N PRO A 261 -3.57 -10.75 -22.11
CA PRO A 261 -4.29 -9.64 -22.73
C PRO A 261 -3.41 -8.45 -23.18
N SER A 262 -2.20 -8.29 -22.64
CA SER A 262 -1.25 -7.27 -23.12
C SER A 262 -0.76 -7.52 -24.55
N ALA A 263 -0.86 -8.75 -25.06
CA ALA A 263 -0.45 -9.13 -26.42
C ALA A 263 -1.63 -9.54 -27.32
N SER A 264 -2.83 -9.74 -26.77
CA SER A 264 -3.92 -10.41 -27.49
C SER A 264 -4.40 -9.70 -28.76
N ALA A 265 -4.23 -8.38 -28.84
CA ALA A 265 -4.52 -7.62 -30.06
C ALA A 265 -3.54 -8.00 -31.20
N LYS A 266 -2.23 -7.95 -30.95
CA LYS A 266 -1.20 -8.28 -31.95
C LYS A 266 -1.22 -9.78 -32.32
N VAL A 267 -1.50 -10.65 -31.35
CA VAL A 267 -1.73 -12.09 -31.61
C VAL A 267 -2.91 -12.30 -32.57
N LEU A 268 -4.03 -11.62 -32.36
CA LEU A 268 -5.21 -11.72 -33.25
C LEU A 268 -4.92 -11.17 -34.65
N GLU A 269 -4.24 -10.02 -34.73
CA GLU A 269 -3.81 -9.37 -35.96
C GLU A 269 -2.88 -10.28 -36.78
N THR A 270 -1.82 -10.82 -36.18
CA THR A 270 -0.88 -11.71 -36.87
C THR A 270 -1.54 -13.01 -37.34
N LEU A 271 -2.47 -13.59 -36.56
CA LEU A 271 -3.26 -14.75 -37.01
C LEU A 271 -4.19 -14.40 -38.19
N GLN A 272 -4.76 -13.18 -38.22
CA GLN A 272 -5.59 -12.70 -39.34
C GLN A 272 -4.78 -12.44 -40.61
N ILE A 273 -3.54 -11.95 -40.49
CA ILE A 273 -2.62 -11.78 -41.64
C ILE A 273 -2.20 -13.16 -42.16
N ALA A 274 -1.75 -14.07 -41.28
CA ALA A 274 -1.35 -15.43 -41.65
C ALA A 274 -2.49 -16.24 -42.32
N ALA A 275 -3.74 -16.03 -41.90
CA ALA A 275 -4.91 -16.68 -42.47
C ALA A 275 -5.31 -16.20 -43.87
N ARG A 276 -4.87 -15.02 -44.31
CA ARG A 276 -5.14 -14.48 -45.66
C ARG A 276 -4.17 -14.98 -46.73
N GLY A 277 -3.06 -15.59 -46.32
CA GLY A 277 -1.87 -15.67 -47.15
C GLY A 277 -1.07 -14.36 -47.07
N GLY A 278 0.26 -14.47 -46.98
CA GLY A 278 1.14 -13.32 -46.82
C GLY A 278 1.30 -12.53 -48.11
N ALA A 279 0.40 -11.59 -48.38
CA ALA A 279 0.53 -10.62 -49.47
C ALA A 279 1.53 -9.51 -49.10
N GLY A 280 2.82 -9.84 -49.19
CA GLY A 280 3.81 -8.88 -49.69
C GLY A 280 3.80 -8.87 -51.22
N ASP A 281 4.45 -7.88 -51.81
CA ASP A 281 4.81 -7.83 -53.24
C ASP A 281 3.62 -7.87 -54.23
N ALA A 282 2.73 -6.88 -54.09
CA ALA A 282 1.88 -6.40 -55.18
C ALA A 282 1.90 -4.86 -55.18
N GLU A 283 2.45 -4.26 -56.24
CA GLU A 283 2.61 -2.81 -56.38
C GLU A 283 1.31 -2.09 -56.77
N MET A 284 1.39 -0.75 -56.83
CA MET A 284 0.40 0.11 -57.48
C MET A 284 0.17 -0.28 -58.95
N CYS A 285 -0.90 -1.01 -59.23
CA CYS A 285 -1.54 -1.07 -60.55
C CYS A 285 -3.05 -0.89 -60.39
N GLY A 286 -3.63 -0.06 -61.25
CA GLY A 286 -5.07 0.24 -61.23
C GLY A 286 -5.92 -0.77 -61.99
N ASP A 287 -7.22 -0.70 -61.74
CA ASP A 287 -8.34 -1.06 -62.63
C ASP A 287 -8.17 -2.29 -63.53
N ALA A 288 -8.52 -3.47 -62.98
CA ALA A 288 -8.91 -4.63 -63.77
C ALA A 288 -10.05 -5.40 -63.08
N GLU A 289 -11.19 -5.55 -63.78
CA GLU A 289 -12.31 -6.36 -63.31
C GLU A 289 -12.08 -7.87 -63.56
N GLY A 290 -12.61 -8.72 -62.69
CA GLY A 290 -13.05 -10.07 -63.09
C GLY A 290 -11.98 -11.17 -63.32
N ALA A 291 -11.17 -11.50 -62.30
CA ALA A 291 -10.35 -12.73 -62.31
C ALA A 291 -10.44 -13.51 -60.98
N THR A 292 -11.36 -14.49 -60.89
CA THR A 292 -11.60 -15.26 -59.66
C THR A 292 -10.55 -16.36 -59.45
N SER A 293 -9.59 -16.15 -58.55
CA SER A 293 -8.61 -17.19 -58.17
C SER A 293 -9.25 -18.26 -57.24
N PRO A 294 -9.14 -19.58 -57.51
CA PRO A 294 -9.90 -20.61 -56.76
C PRO A 294 -9.40 -20.91 -55.33
N TYR A 295 -8.25 -20.40 -54.90
CA TYR A 295 -7.55 -20.86 -53.69
C TYR A 295 -7.55 -19.86 -52.53
N THR A 296 -8.70 -19.69 -51.87
CA THR A 296 -8.81 -18.97 -50.59
C THR A 296 -9.41 -19.85 -49.49
N SER A 297 -8.58 -20.68 -48.84
CA SER A 297 -9.05 -21.48 -47.70
C SER A 297 -9.35 -20.60 -46.47
N ALA A 298 -10.64 -20.32 -46.28
CA ALA A 298 -11.16 -19.38 -45.29
C ALA A 298 -11.04 -19.89 -43.84
N VAL A 299 -9.87 -19.72 -43.23
CA VAL A 299 -9.65 -20.01 -41.80
C VAL A 299 -10.50 -19.05 -40.95
N THR A 300 -11.50 -19.59 -40.25
CA THR A 300 -12.40 -18.79 -39.41
C THR A 300 -11.73 -18.50 -38.06
N ILE A 301 -11.59 -17.22 -37.72
CA ILE A 301 -10.96 -16.76 -36.48
C ILE A 301 -12.01 -16.08 -35.58
N LEU A 302 -12.22 -16.61 -34.39
CA LEU A 302 -13.17 -16.11 -33.41
C LEU A 302 -12.46 -15.64 -32.13
N ASN A 303 -12.59 -14.38 -31.77
CA ASN A 303 -12.16 -13.88 -30.46
C ASN A 303 -13.22 -14.26 -29.41
N LEU A 304 -12.87 -15.16 -28.48
CA LEU A 304 -13.72 -15.67 -27.41
C LEU A 304 -13.34 -15.10 -26.04
N THR A 305 -12.58 -14.01 -25.99
CA THR A 305 -12.20 -13.33 -24.75
C THR A 305 -13.44 -12.94 -23.94
N GLY A 306 -13.55 -13.45 -22.71
CA GLY A 306 -14.71 -13.24 -21.83
C GLY A 306 -15.88 -14.21 -22.02
N HIS A 307 -15.81 -15.18 -22.95
CA HIS A 307 -16.80 -16.28 -23.06
C HIS A 307 -16.57 -17.41 -22.05
N VAL A 308 -15.38 -17.47 -21.45
CA VAL A 308 -15.01 -18.39 -20.36
C VAL A 308 -14.25 -17.63 -19.26
N ASN A 309 -14.33 -18.14 -18.04
CA ASN A 309 -13.50 -17.75 -16.89
C ASN A 309 -12.40 -18.79 -16.67
N THR A 310 -11.24 -18.38 -16.18
CA THR A 310 -10.12 -19.28 -15.81
C THR A 310 -9.74 -19.06 -14.35
N PHE A 311 -9.71 -20.14 -13.57
CA PHE A 311 -9.19 -20.14 -12.21
C PHE A 311 -7.97 -21.05 -12.12
N ASP A 312 -6.81 -20.50 -11.76
CA ASP A 312 -5.58 -21.25 -11.60
C ASP A 312 -5.41 -21.69 -10.14
N LEU A 313 -5.30 -23.00 -9.91
CA LEU A 313 -5.13 -23.61 -8.59
C LEU A 313 -3.72 -24.17 -8.45
N TYR A 314 -2.83 -23.46 -7.76
CA TYR A 314 -1.46 -23.92 -7.51
C TYR A 314 -1.35 -24.73 -6.21
N GLY A 315 -0.50 -25.75 -6.20
CA GLY A 315 -0.11 -26.55 -5.05
C GLY A 315 -0.77 -27.93 -4.94
N PRO A 316 -0.19 -28.84 -4.12
CA PRO A 316 -0.52 -30.26 -4.13
C PRO A 316 -1.97 -30.58 -3.72
N HIS A 317 -2.60 -29.76 -2.88
CA HIS A 317 -3.99 -29.99 -2.47
C HIS A 317 -5.02 -29.44 -3.45
N SER A 318 -4.62 -28.88 -4.61
CA SER A 318 -5.55 -28.41 -5.65
C SER A 318 -6.53 -29.51 -6.11
N SER A 319 -6.08 -30.77 -6.20
CA SER A 319 -6.95 -31.93 -6.47
C SER A 319 -8.06 -32.10 -5.43
N GLN A 320 -7.76 -31.88 -4.15
CA GLN A 320 -8.71 -31.97 -3.03
C GLN A 320 -9.68 -30.77 -3.01
N VAL A 321 -9.23 -29.61 -3.48
CA VAL A 321 -10.05 -28.40 -3.64
C VAL A 321 -11.09 -28.59 -4.75
N LEU A 322 -10.68 -29.12 -5.90
CA LEU A 322 -11.60 -29.46 -7.01
C LEU A 322 -12.64 -30.51 -6.56
N ALA A 323 -12.18 -31.62 -5.97
CA ALA A 323 -13.05 -32.69 -5.49
C ALA A 323 -13.97 -32.30 -4.31
N GLY A 324 -13.57 -31.32 -3.49
CA GLY A 324 -14.39 -30.77 -2.41
C GLY A 324 -15.41 -29.73 -2.87
N ALA A 325 -15.13 -29.01 -3.97
CA ALA A 325 -15.98 -27.97 -4.52
C ALA A 325 -17.07 -28.49 -5.48
N PHE A 326 -16.74 -29.49 -6.30
CA PHE A 326 -17.62 -29.99 -7.37
C PHE A 326 -18.14 -31.41 -7.11
N LYS A 327 -19.31 -31.70 -7.68
CA LYS A 327 -19.85 -33.06 -7.85
C LYS A 327 -19.99 -33.35 -9.32
N LEU A 328 -19.60 -34.56 -9.73
CA LEU A 328 -19.72 -35.02 -11.10
C LEU A 328 -21.18 -35.36 -11.42
N ALA A 329 -21.74 -34.76 -12.47
CA ALA A 329 -23.13 -34.95 -12.87
C ALA A 329 -23.40 -36.38 -13.37
N LYS A 330 -24.68 -36.81 -13.33
CA LYS A 330 -25.08 -38.16 -13.75
C LYS A 330 -24.77 -38.48 -15.22
N GLU A 331 -24.76 -37.47 -16.08
CA GLU A 331 -24.60 -37.61 -17.55
C GLU A 331 -23.20 -38.06 -18.01
N ASN A 332 -22.15 -37.85 -17.20
CA ASN A 332 -20.78 -38.26 -17.52
C ASN A 332 -20.66 -39.78 -17.71
N GLY A 333 -19.84 -40.23 -18.65
CA GLY A 333 -19.60 -41.65 -18.93
C GLY A 333 -18.76 -42.40 -17.88
N ARG A 334 -18.32 -43.61 -18.24
CA ARG A 334 -17.55 -44.50 -17.35
C ARG A 334 -16.11 -44.02 -17.15
N ALA A 335 -15.48 -43.46 -18.19
CA ALA A 335 -14.07 -43.07 -18.16
C ALA A 335 -13.86 -41.84 -17.27
N GLU A 336 -14.74 -40.85 -17.41
CA GLU A 336 -14.84 -39.58 -16.73
C GLU A 336 -15.12 -39.79 -15.23
N ARG A 337 -16.05 -40.71 -14.89
CA ARG A 337 -16.30 -41.12 -13.49
C ARG A 337 -15.05 -41.76 -12.85
N ILE A 338 -14.32 -42.61 -13.58
CA ILE A 338 -13.06 -43.23 -13.09
C ILE A 338 -11.95 -42.17 -12.96
N ALA A 339 -11.85 -41.26 -13.93
CA ALA A 339 -10.86 -40.18 -13.94
C ALA A 339 -11.08 -39.20 -12.80
N TRP A 340 -12.32 -38.77 -12.57
CA TRP A 340 -12.68 -37.92 -11.42
C TRP A 340 -12.37 -38.62 -10.10
N GLN A 341 -12.63 -39.93 -9.97
CA GLN A 341 -12.28 -40.69 -8.75
C GLN A 341 -10.77 -40.84 -8.53
N LYS A 342 -9.95 -40.95 -9.59
CA LYS A 342 -8.49 -40.93 -9.49
C LYS A 342 -7.97 -39.53 -9.12
N LEU A 343 -8.42 -38.50 -9.83
CA LEU A 343 -8.05 -37.09 -9.60
C LEU A 343 -8.42 -36.66 -8.17
N ALA A 344 -9.63 -36.95 -7.71
CA ALA A 344 -10.10 -36.61 -6.36
C ALA A 344 -9.30 -37.25 -5.21
N LYS A 345 -8.57 -38.33 -5.49
CA LYS A 345 -7.68 -39.01 -4.53
C LYS A 345 -6.23 -38.58 -4.65
N ALA A 346 -5.84 -37.90 -5.73
CA ALA A 346 -4.45 -37.56 -6.03
C ALA A 346 -3.80 -36.67 -4.95
N ALA A 347 -2.67 -37.13 -4.42
CA ALA A 347 -1.91 -36.43 -3.38
C ALA A 347 -1.20 -35.15 -3.89
N THR A 348 -0.87 -35.11 -5.18
CA THR A 348 -0.35 -33.93 -5.91
C THR A 348 -0.68 -34.06 -7.40
N PRO A 349 -0.93 -32.95 -8.13
CA PRO A 349 -1.10 -32.95 -9.60
C PRO A 349 0.12 -33.43 -10.39
N ALA A 350 1.31 -33.48 -9.76
CA ALA A 350 2.56 -33.93 -10.38
C ALA A 350 2.54 -35.39 -10.88
N HIS A 351 1.55 -36.21 -10.48
CA HIS A 351 1.35 -37.57 -11.00
C HIS A 351 0.67 -37.60 -12.38
N LEU A 352 0.17 -36.46 -12.86
CA LEU A 352 -0.45 -36.32 -14.18
C LEU A 352 0.56 -35.71 -15.15
N PRO A 353 0.58 -36.12 -16.43
CA PRO A 353 1.47 -35.52 -17.41
C PRO A 353 1.24 -34.01 -17.55
N THR A 354 2.32 -33.25 -17.77
CA THR A 354 2.23 -31.80 -18.01
C THR A 354 1.27 -31.49 -19.15
N GLY A 355 0.39 -30.51 -18.94
CA GLY A 355 -0.63 -30.08 -19.89
C GLY A 355 -1.85 -31.01 -20.01
N PHE A 356 -1.96 -32.11 -19.25
CA PHE A 356 -3.10 -33.05 -19.31
C PHE A 356 -4.47 -32.36 -19.30
N VAL A 357 -5.29 -32.60 -20.32
CA VAL A 357 -6.65 -32.04 -20.47
C VAL A 357 -7.70 -33.09 -20.11
N ALA A 358 -8.67 -32.71 -19.28
CA ALA A 358 -9.86 -33.50 -19.02
C ALA A 358 -11.12 -32.64 -18.91
N GLY A 359 -12.18 -33.07 -19.60
CA GLY A 359 -13.52 -32.51 -19.52
C GLY A 359 -14.40 -33.25 -18.53
N PHE A 360 -15.29 -32.52 -17.88
CA PHE A 360 -16.29 -33.06 -16.97
C PHE A 360 -17.54 -32.19 -17.00
N THR A 361 -18.73 -32.78 -16.83
CA THR A 361 -19.96 -32.01 -16.53
C THR A 361 -20.26 -32.13 -15.05
N VAL A 362 -20.46 -31.02 -14.35
CA VAL A 362 -20.63 -30.99 -12.88
C VAL A 362 -21.97 -30.40 -12.48
N ASP A 363 -22.53 -30.90 -11.37
CA ASP A 363 -23.70 -30.28 -10.73
C ASP A 363 -23.37 -28.84 -10.33
N ASP A 364 -24.35 -27.93 -10.31
CA ASP A 364 -24.20 -26.58 -9.74
C ASP A 364 -23.48 -26.64 -8.36
N PRO A 365 -22.26 -26.09 -8.23
CA PRO A 365 -21.44 -26.20 -7.01
C PRO A 365 -22.01 -25.39 -5.84
N ARG A 366 -23.13 -24.69 -6.03
CA ARG A 366 -23.92 -24.05 -4.96
C ARG A 366 -24.84 -25.04 -4.25
N LEU A 367 -25.20 -26.18 -4.85
CA LEU A 367 -26.04 -27.22 -4.24
C LEU A 367 -25.30 -27.95 -3.11
N SER A 368 -24.01 -28.21 -3.31
CA SER A 368 -23.09 -28.84 -2.35
C SER A 368 -22.60 -27.91 -1.23
N PHE A 369 -22.90 -26.60 -1.29
CA PHE A 369 -22.31 -25.60 -0.40
C PHE A 369 -22.83 -25.70 1.07
N PRO A 370 -21.95 -25.63 2.10
CA PRO A 370 -20.50 -25.44 2.01
C PRO A 370 -19.74 -26.71 1.57
N PRO A 371 -18.65 -26.55 0.79
CA PRO A 371 -17.84 -27.67 0.29
C PRO A 371 -17.28 -28.52 1.42
N ARG A 372 -17.00 -29.79 1.12
CA ARG A 372 -16.39 -30.75 2.07
C ARG A 372 -15.07 -31.25 1.50
N ASN A 373 -13.95 -30.75 2.02
CA ASN A 373 -12.61 -31.11 1.53
C ASN A 373 -12.39 -32.62 1.66
N THR A 374 -12.03 -33.29 0.56
CA THR A 374 -11.68 -34.71 0.57
C THR A 374 -10.32 -34.90 1.24
N LYS A 375 -10.26 -35.74 2.28
CA LYS A 375 -8.98 -36.09 2.92
C LYS A 375 -8.14 -36.92 1.94
N PRO A 376 -6.85 -36.62 1.73
CA PRO A 376 -5.99 -37.47 0.92
C PRO A 376 -5.77 -38.82 1.62
N GLN A 377 -5.69 -39.90 0.85
CA GLN A 377 -5.18 -41.17 1.37
C GLN A 377 -3.66 -41.03 1.51
N LYS A 378 -3.13 -41.13 2.74
CA LYS A 378 -1.69 -41.02 2.98
C LYS A 378 -0.93 -42.30 2.66
N ASP A 379 -1.62 -43.44 2.72
CA ASP A 379 -1.01 -44.75 2.98
C ASP A 379 -1.18 -45.74 1.81
N LYS A 380 -1.56 -45.25 0.62
CA LYS A 380 -1.55 -46.04 -0.63
C LYS A 380 -1.09 -45.17 -1.80
N PRO A 381 -0.04 -45.57 -2.56
CA PRO A 381 0.22 -44.97 -3.86
C PRO A 381 -0.94 -45.24 -4.81
N ILE A 382 -1.27 -44.29 -5.68
CA ILE A 382 -2.32 -44.47 -6.69
C ILE A 382 -1.74 -45.31 -7.83
N GLY A 383 -1.90 -46.62 -7.72
CA GLY A 383 -1.55 -47.56 -8.77
C GLY A 383 -2.31 -47.27 -10.06
N VAL A 384 -1.60 -47.43 -11.19
CA VAL A 384 -2.01 -47.13 -12.56
C VAL A 384 -2.21 -45.61 -12.81
N PRO A 385 -1.41 -44.98 -13.69
CA PRO A 385 -1.60 -43.57 -14.07
C PRO A 385 -2.95 -43.33 -14.76
N LEU A 386 -3.27 -42.07 -15.05
CA LEU A 386 -4.43 -41.71 -15.86
C LEU A 386 -4.08 -41.79 -17.35
N THR A 387 -4.69 -42.74 -18.06
CA THR A 387 -4.54 -42.90 -19.50
C THR A 387 -5.11 -41.67 -20.22
N LEU A 388 -4.35 -41.13 -21.16
CA LEU A 388 -4.81 -40.05 -22.04
C LEU A 388 -5.89 -40.59 -22.98
N SER A 389 -6.97 -39.84 -23.17
CA SER A 389 -8.10 -40.25 -24.01
C SER A 389 -8.80 -39.00 -24.57
N THR A 390 -9.11 -39.03 -25.86
CA THR A 390 -9.93 -38.05 -26.58
C THR A 390 -11.32 -37.91 -25.95
N THR A 391 -11.95 -39.05 -25.60
CA THR A 391 -13.21 -39.10 -24.85
C THR A 391 -13.12 -38.34 -23.52
N LEU A 392 -12.04 -38.55 -22.76
CA LEU A 392 -11.84 -37.86 -21.48
C LEU A 392 -11.50 -36.37 -21.64
N ALA A 393 -10.89 -35.97 -22.75
CA ALA A 393 -10.63 -34.56 -23.06
C ALA A 393 -11.89 -33.81 -23.55
N SER A 394 -12.92 -34.52 -24.00
CA SER A 394 -14.18 -33.97 -24.50
C SER A 394 -14.96 -33.23 -23.42
N SER A 395 -15.52 -32.06 -23.76
CA SER A 395 -16.32 -31.23 -22.86
C SER A 395 -17.28 -30.35 -23.64
N GLY A 396 -18.52 -30.24 -23.17
CA GLY A 396 -19.53 -29.33 -23.71
C GLY A 396 -19.11 -27.85 -23.74
N ILE A 397 -18.08 -27.48 -22.98
CA ILE A 397 -17.52 -26.12 -22.98
C ILE A 397 -16.94 -25.70 -24.34
N TYR A 398 -16.56 -26.65 -25.21
CA TYR A 398 -16.08 -26.37 -26.56
C TYR A 398 -17.20 -25.91 -27.51
N ASP A 399 -18.46 -26.27 -27.26
CA ASP A 399 -19.59 -25.85 -28.08
C ASP A 399 -20.07 -24.41 -27.76
N ALA A 400 -20.44 -23.68 -28.80
CA ALA A 400 -20.93 -22.32 -28.72
C ALA A 400 -22.41 -22.22 -28.32
N GLU A 401 -23.26 -23.20 -28.63
CA GLU A 401 -24.65 -23.23 -28.18
C GLU A 401 -24.73 -23.57 -26.69
N GLU A 402 -23.99 -24.59 -26.23
CA GLU A 402 -23.97 -24.97 -24.82
C GLU A 402 -23.39 -23.85 -23.93
N ARG A 403 -22.29 -23.18 -24.34
CA ARG A 403 -21.82 -21.97 -23.64
C ARG A 403 -22.90 -20.90 -23.50
N ARG A 404 -23.75 -20.70 -24.52
CA ARG A 404 -24.89 -19.77 -24.49
C ARG A 404 -26.04 -20.27 -23.60
N ARG A 405 -26.38 -21.56 -23.69
CA ARG A 405 -27.38 -22.27 -22.86
C ARG A 405 -27.11 -22.06 -21.37
N VAL A 406 -25.86 -22.25 -20.93
CA VAL A 406 -25.52 -22.15 -19.50
C VAL A 406 -25.17 -20.73 -19.03
N PHE A 407 -24.93 -19.76 -19.92
CA PHE A 407 -24.42 -18.41 -19.59
C PHE A 407 -25.17 -17.67 -18.45
N LYS A 408 -26.45 -18.00 -18.23
CA LYS A 408 -27.28 -17.40 -17.19
C LYS A 408 -27.81 -18.48 -16.24
N PRO A 409 -27.19 -18.67 -15.04
CA PRO A 409 -27.67 -19.62 -14.04
C PRO A 409 -29.17 -19.44 -13.74
N ARG A 410 -29.95 -20.51 -13.86
CA ARG A 410 -31.42 -20.52 -13.75
C ARG A 410 -31.88 -20.08 -12.37
N TYR A 411 -31.30 -20.66 -11.32
CA TYR A 411 -31.56 -20.26 -9.95
C TYR A 411 -30.63 -19.13 -9.48
N LYS A 412 -31.25 -18.07 -8.94
CA LYS A 412 -30.57 -17.01 -8.19
C LYS A 412 -30.17 -17.56 -6.82
N LYS A 413 -29.04 -17.09 -6.28
CA LYS A 413 -28.56 -17.52 -4.95
C LYS A 413 -29.64 -17.45 -3.85
N SER A 414 -30.50 -16.44 -3.84
CA SER A 414 -31.58 -16.33 -2.84
C SER A 414 -32.60 -17.48 -2.89
N GLN A 415 -32.87 -18.04 -4.08
CA GLN A 415 -33.77 -19.20 -4.23
C GLN A 415 -33.11 -20.47 -3.69
N LEU A 416 -31.81 -20.68 -3.97
CA LEU A 416 -31.04 -21.79 -3.40
C LEU A 416 -30.85 -21.67 -1.88
N ASP A 417 -30.60 -20.45 -1.38
CA ASP A 417 -30.53 -20.18 0.06
C ASP A 417 -31.89 -20.46 0.74
N SER A 418 -33.02 -20.19 0.07
CA SER A 418 -34.37 -20.53 0.55
C SER A 418 -34.65 -22.05 0.54
N ARG A 419 -34.24 -22.77 -0.52
CA ARG A 419 -34.26 -24.25 -0.56
C ARG A 419 -33.45 -24.84 0.61
N ARG A 420 -32.29 -24.25 0.94
CA ARG A 420 -31.45 -24.70 2.08
C ARG A 420 -32.10 -24.45 3.44
N SER A 421 -32.93 -23.41 3.63
CA SER A 421 -33.62 -23.20 4.91
C SER A 421 -34.73 -24.20 5.24
N VAL A 422 -35.25 -24.92 4.24
CA VAL A 422 -36.22 -26.02 4.42
C VAL A 422 -35.53 -27.38 4.57
N THR A 423 -34.25 -27.48 4.15
CA THR A 423 -33.48 -28.73 4.18
C THR A 423 -32.94 -29.02 5.57
N ALA A 424 -32.95 -30.28 6.00
CA ALA A 424 -32.45 -30.72 7.30
C ALA A 424 -30.97 -30.30 7.53
N PRO A 425 -30.61 -29.79 8.74
CA PRO A 425 -29.28 -29.24 9.01
C PRO A 425 -28.11 -30.14 8.61
N GLY A 426 -27.14 -29.57 7.90
CA GLY A 426 -25.89 -30.24 7.51
C GLY A 426 -25.99 -31.17 6.29
N LYS A 427 -27.19 -31.47 5.78
CA LYS A 427 -27.36 -32.13 4.47
C LYS A 427 -27.18 -31.09 3.33
N PRO A 428 -26.49 -31.43 2.23
CA PRO A 428 -26.48 -30.60 1.03
C PRO A 428 -27.85 -30.63 0.34
N LEU A 429 -28.08 -29.74 -0.63
CA LEU A 429 -29.29 -29.85 -1.46
C LEU A 429 -29.25 -31.14 -2.29
N ALA A 430 -30.42 -31.76 -2.42
CA ALA A 430 -30.67 -32.72 -3.48
C ALA A 430 -30.85 -31.98 -4.81
N MET A 431 -30.30 -32.55 -5.88
CA MET A 431 -30.45 -32.06 -7.25
C MET A 431 -31.86 -32.40 -7.76
N THR A 432 -32.53 -31.42 -8.35
CA THR A 432 -33.80 -31.55 -9.08
C THR A 432 -33.58 -31.51 -10.59
N ALA A 433 -34.54 -31.96 -11.39
CA ALA A 433 -34.45 -31.88 -12.85
C ALA A 433 -34.29 -30.44 -13.40
N ASP A 434 -34.70 -29.44 -12.62
CA ASP A 434 -34.51 -28.02 -12.92
C ASP A 434 -33.15 -27.43 -12.51
N ASP A 435 -32.29 -28.18 -11.82
CA ASP A 435 -30.95 -27.68 -11.48
C ASP A 435 -30.01 -27.74 -12.69
N ASP A 436 -29.21 -26.68 -12.86
CA ASP A 436 -28.28 -26.59 -13.98
C ASP A 436 -27.06 -27.49 -13.76
N THR A 437 -26.66 -28.22 -14.80
CA THR A 437 -25.33 -28.84 -14.93
C THR A 437 -24.41 -27.95 -15.76
N LEU A 438 -23.11 -28.03 -15.48
CA LEU A 438 -22.09 -27.11 -16.00
C LEU A 438 -20.94 -27.91 -16.64
N PRO A 439 -20.67 -27.78 -17.94
CA PRO A 439 -19.45 -28.33 -18.52
C PRO A 439 -18.25 -27.51 -18.07
N ILE A 440 -17.18 -28.20 -17.65
CA ILE A 440 -15.90 -27.60 -17.25
C ILE A 440 -14.75 -28.28 -18.01
N LEU A 441 -13.61 -27.59 -18.06
CA LEU A 441 -12.34 -28.17 -18.49
C LEU A 441 -11.31 -28.01 -17.36
N ILE A 442 -10.55 -29.07 -17.10
CA ILE A 442 -9.43 -29.08 -16.18
C ILE A 442 -8.18 -29.36 -17.00
N VAL A 443 -7.21 -28.45 -16.93
CA VAL A 443 -5.90 -28.59 -17.55
C VAL A 443 -4.84 -28.66 -16.46
N GLN A 444 -4.01 -29.71 -16.44
CA GLN A 444 -2.84 -29.78 -15.56
C GLN A 444 -1.88 -28.65 -15.93
N LYS A 445 -1.37 -27.94 -14.92
CA LYS A 445 -0.40 -26.86 -15.11
C LYS A 445 0.80 -27.06 -14.19
N THR A 446 2.01 -26.94 -14.72
CA THR A 446 3.24 -26.87 -13.90
C THR A 446 3.97 -25.56 -14.21
N ILE A 447 4.49 -24.90 -13.17
CA ILE A 447 5.52 -23.87 -13.30
C ILE A 447 6.87 -24.52 -12.99
N GLU A 448 7.76 -24.54 -13.98
CA GLU A 448 9.14 -25.04 -13.89
C GLU A 448 10.10 -23.92 -14.33
N GLY A 449 11.36 -24.01 -13.92
CA GLY A 449 12.39 -23.02 -14.23
C GLY A 449 13.78 -23.60 -13.96
N GLY A 450 14.78 -22.73 -13.77
CA GLY A 450 16.17 -23.17 -13.54
C GLY A 450 16.35 -24.07 -12.30
N LEU A 451 15.57 -23.85 -11.24
CA LEU A 451 15.72 -24.61 -9.99
C LEU A 451 15.16 -26.04 -10.09
N LYS A 452 15.53 -26.90 -9.14
CA LYS A 452 15.04 -28.30 -9.08
C LYS A 452 13.60 -28.45 -8.57
N ASP A 453 13.09 -27.44 -7.88
CA ASP A 453 11.69 -27.38 -7.44
C ASP A 453 10.75 -26.93 -8.58
N SER A 454 9.55 -27.51 -8.64
CA SER A 454 8.45 -27.03 -9.49
C SER A 454 7.18 -26.74 -8.68
N ILE A 455 6.22 -26.01 -9.27
CA ILE A 455 4.92 -25.72 -8.67
C ILE A 455 3.81 -26.24 -9.59
N CYS A 456 3.31 -27.44 -9.30
CA CYS A 456 2.20 -28.08 -10.01
C CYS A 456 0.82 -27.57 -9.53
N GLY A 457 -0.18 -27.70 -10.40
CA GLY A 457 -1.53 -27.21 -10.19
C GLY A 457 -2.48 -27.58 -11.33
N TYR A 458 -3.59 -26.84 -11.43
CA TYR A 458 -4.54 -26.93 -12.55
C TYR A 458 -5.04 -25.54 -12.97
N SER A 459 -5.21 -25.31 -14.28
CA SER A 459 -6.16 -24.31 -14.78
C SER A 459 -7.54 -24.95 -14.87
N LEU A 460 -8.51 -24.42 -14.11
CA LEU A 460 -9.92 -24.75 -14.23
C LEU A 460 -10.60 -23.70 -15.12
N ILE A 461 -11.13 -24.13 -16.27
CA ILE A 461 -11.86 -23.29 -17.21
C ILE A 461 -13.35 -23.57 -17.08
N VAL A 462 -14.16 -22.53 -16.93
CA VAL A 462 -15.63 -22.61 -16.78
C VAL A 462 -16.34 -21.58 -17.67
N PRO A 463 -17.58 -21.84 -18.14
CA PRO A 463 -18.37 -20.87 -18.89
C PRO A 463 -18.52 -19.49 -18.21
N ALA A 464 -18.72 -18.45 -19.02
CA ALA A 464 -19.12 -17.14 -18.53
C ALA A 464 -20.49 -17.17 -17.80
N GLY A 465 -20.69 -16.24 -16.89
CA GLY A 465 -21.81 -16.17 -15.93
C GLY A 465 -21.67 -17.06 -14.69
N TRP A 466 -20.82 -18.10 -14.76
CA TRP A 466 -20.60 -19.05 -13.67
C TRP A 466 -19.42 -18.73 -12.76
N GLY A 467 -18.52 -17.81 -13.13
CA GLY A 467 -17.33 -17.48 -12.35
C GLY A 467 -17.67 -17.10 -10.90
N MET A 468 -18.62 -16.20 -10.68
CA MET A 468 -19.06 -15.81 -9.33
C MET A 468 -20.01 -16.84 -8.65
N GLN A 469 -20.45 -17.90 -9.35
CA GLN A 469 -21.17 -19.03 -8.75
C GLN A 469 -20.22 -20.13 -8.25
N VAL A 470 -19.14 -20.37 -9.01
CA VAL A 470 -18.05 -21.33 -8.71
C VAL A 470 -17.12 -20.81 -7.61
N TRP A 471 -16.72 -19.54 -7.70
CA TRP A 471 -15.74 -18.92 -6.79
C TRP A 471 -16.04 -19.06 -5.29
N PRO A 472 -17.30 -18.98 -4.80
CA PRO A 472 -17.63 -19.29 -3.41
C PRO A 472 -17.26 -20.71 -2.98
N SER A 473 -17.46 -21.72 -3.83
CA SER A 473 -17.18 -23.11 -3.47
C SER A 473 -15.69 -23.42 -3.50
N LEU A 474 -14.91 -22.81 -4.40
CA LEU A 474 -13.44 -22.82 -4.31
C LEU A 474 -12.95 -22.14 -3.01
N THR A 475 -13.43 -20.92 -2.73
CA THR A 475 -12.97 -20.07 -1.61
C THR A 475 -13.44 -20.48 -0.20
N HIS A 476 -14.24 -21.54 -0.07
CA HIS A 476 -14.63 -22.13 1.23
C HIS A 476 -14.02 -23.52 1.48
N THR A 477 -13.14 -23.98 0.59
CA THR A 477 -12.17 -25.04 0.91
C THR A 477 -11.02 -24.47 1.77
N ASP A 478 -10.00 -25.29 2.09
CA ASP A 478 -8.78 -24.82 2.77
C ASP A 478 -7.82 -24.00 1.87
N ALA A 479 -8.22 -23.68 0.63
CA ALA A 479 -7.40 -22.92 -0.31
C ALA A 479 -7.21 -21.45 0.11
N ARG A 480 -5.99 -20.93 -0.09
CA ARG A 480 -5.70 -19.49 -0.07
C ARG A 480 -6.08 -18.84 -1.40
N ILE A 481 -6.00 -17.51 -1.47
CA ILE A 481 -6.27 -16.73 -2.69
C ILE A 481 -5.09 -15.79 -2.99
N GLY A 482 -4.63 -15.78 -4.25
CA GLY A 482 -3.48 -15.00 -4.73
C GLY A 482 -3.85 -13.98 -5.80
N GLY A 483 -3.18 -12.83 -5.80
CA GLY A 483 -3.23 -11.87 -6.90
C GLY A 483 -2.09 -12.10 -7.90
N VAL A 484 -1.97 -11.20 -8.89
CA VAL A 484 -0.88 -11.21 -9.89
C VAL A 484 0.48 -11.33 -9.22
N ASP A 485 0.78 -10.46 -8.24
CA ASP A 485 2.03 -10.44 -7.45
C ASP A 485 2.37 -11.79 -6.75
N GLN A 486 1.45 -12.77 -6.69
CA GLN A 486 1.74 -14.11 -6.16
C GLN A 486 2.07 -15.11 -7.27
N VAL A 487 1.54 -14.94 -8.48
CA VAL A 487 1.91 -15.76 -9.64
C VAL A 487 3.36 -15.43 -10.04
N ASP A 488 3.73 -14.15 -10.11
CA ASP A 488 5.11 -13.70 -10.30
C ASP A 488 6.05 -14.26 -9.21
N GLN A 489 5.59 -14.21 -7.95
CA GLN A 489 6.30 -14.78 -6.82
C GLN A 489 6.53 -16.28 -6.99
N PHE A 490 5.58 -17.04 -7.55
CA PHE A 490 5.72 -18.48 -7.75
C PHE A 490 6.70 -18.81 -8.89
N ALA A 491 6.67 -18.07 -9.99
CA ALA A 491 7.67 -18.17 -11.05
C ALA A 491 9.09 -17.89 -10.53
N ALA A 492 9.29 -16.75 -9.86
CA ALA A 492 10.61 -16.39 -9.32
C ALA A 492 11.12 -17.40 -8.27
N GLN A 493 10.24 -18.04 -7.49
CA GLN A 493 10.62 -19.07 -6.49
C GLN A 493 11.01 -20.43 -7.08
N VAL A 494 10.92 -20.62 -8.40
CA VAL A 494 11.47 -21.78 -9.14
C VAL A 494 12.52 -21.40 -10.19
N GLY A 495 12.93 -20.12 -10.25
CA GLY A 495 13.84 -19.63 -11.29
C GLY A 495 13.19 -19.58 -12.67
N ALA A 496 11.91 -19.19 -12.73
CA ALA A 496 11.17 -18.94 -13.96
C ALA A 496 10.78 -17.47 -14.07
N ALA A 497 10.65 -16.96 -15.29
CA ALA A 497 10.05 -15.66 -15.55
C ALA A 497 8.52 -15.75 -15.67
N HIS A 498 7.86 -14.59 -15.59
CA HIS A 498 6.43 -14.45 -15.84
C HIS A 498 6.17 -13.38 -16.91
N PHE A 499 5.27 -13.65 -17.84
CA PHE A 499 4.83 -12.71 -18.86
C PHE A 499 3.62 -11.90 -18.34
N PRO A 500 3.57 -10.57 -18.52
CA PRO A 500 4.46 -9.75 -19.34
C PRO A 500 5.65 -9.13 -18.59
N GLU A 501 5.75 -9.23 -17.26
CA GLU A 501 6.72 -8.43 -16.48
C GLU A 501 8.20 -8.83 -16.66
N SER A 502 8.53 -10.08 -17.04
CA SER A 502 9.92 -10.59 -17.03
C SER A 502 10.26 -11.64 -18.11
N ALA A 503 9.28 -12.18 -18.83
CA ALA A 503 9.49 -13.11 -19.94
C ALA A 503 9.35 -12.41 -21.30
N CYS A 504 10.01 -12.94 -22.34
CA CYS A 504 10.03 -12.39 -23.71
C CYS A 504 10.45 -10.90 -23.76
N PRO A 505 11.69 -10.55 -23.38
CA PRO A 505 12.14 -9.17 -23.19
C PRO A 505 12.06 -8.28 -24.44
N THR A 506 12.12 -8.86 -25.64
CA THR A 506 12.04 -8.13 -26.91
C THR A 506 10.59 -7.94 -27.39
N SER A 507 9.60 -8.49 -26.69
CA SER A 507 8.19 -8.35 -27.06
C SER A 507 7.62 -6.97 -26.72
N THR A 508 6.80 -6.40 -27.62
CA THR A 508 6.10 -5.11 -27.41
C THR A 508 5.25 -5.10 -26.12
N ALA A 509 4.80 -6.28 -25.68
CA ALA A 509 4.03 -6.44 -24.45
C ALA A 509 4.90 -6.33 -23.18
N ASN A 510 6.13 -6.86 -23.17
CA ASN A 510 7.10 -6.61 -22.10
C ASN A 510 7.50 -5.14 -22.09
N TRP A 511 7.79 -4.56 -23.26
CA TRP A 511 8.11 -3.14 -23.43
C TRP A 511 7.09 -2.17 -22.83
N ASN A 512 5.81 -2.37 -23.09
CA ASN A 512 4.77 -1.50 -22.57
C ASN A 512 4.55 -1.67 -21.06
N GLU A 513 4.76 -2.87 -20.51
CA GLU A 513 4.74 -3.11 -19.07
C GLU A 513 5.98 -2.50 -18.38
N TRP A 514 7.13 -2.54 -19.05
CA TRP A 514 8.36 -1.89 -18.63
C TRP A 514 8.22 -0.37 -18.54
N ARG A 515 7.79 0.32 -19.61
CA ARG A 515 7.59 1.78 -19.61
C ARG A 515 6.68 2.21 -18.46
N ARG A 516 5.60 1.45 -18.24
CA ARG A 516 4.65 1.66 -17.13
C ARG A 516 5.30 1.50 -15.75
N ARG A 517 6.18 0.50 -15.57
CA ARG A 517 6.93 0.29 -14.32
C ARG A 517 8.03 1.34 -14.11
N ALA A 518 8.73 1.74 -15.16
CA ALA A 518 9.76 2.78 -15.13
C ALA A 518 9.17 4.11 -14.62
N GLY A 519 8.04 4.55 -15.20
CA GLY A 519 7.34 5.75 -14.74
C GLY A 519 6.79 5.66 -13.31
N GLU A 520 6.26 4.51 -12.87
CA GLU A 520 5.86 4.31 -11.47
C GLU A 520 7.05 4.42 -10.50
N GLU A 521 8.24 3.96 -10.90
CA GLU A 521 9.45 3.99 -10.09
C GLU A 521 10.15 5.36 -10.10
N GLU A 522 10.21 6.02 -11.25
CA GLU A 522 10.67 7.41 -11.34
C GLU A 522 9.79 8.32 -10.50
N GLU A 523 8.46 8.24 -10.61
CA GLU A 523 7.54 9.01 -9.78
C GLU A 523 7.76 8.72 -8.28
N ARG A 524 8.07 7.47 -7.91
CA ARG A 524 8.44 7.07 -6.54
C ARG A 524 9.78 7.64 -6.07
N VAL A 525 10.74 7.85 -6.97
CA VAL A 525 12.08 8.42 -6.69
C VAL A 525 12.05 9.95 -6.68
N MET A 526 11.29 10.59 -7.57
CA MET A 526 11.06 12.05 -7.60
C MET A 526 10.21 12.53 -6.42
N LYS A 527 9.28 11.70 -5.92
CA LYS A 527 8.58 11.94 -4.64
C LYS A 527 9.49 11.95 -3.41
N ARG A 528 10.75 11.52 -3.51
CA ARG A 528 11.73 11.59 -2.41
C ARG A 528 12.63 12.84 -2.54
N PRO A 529 12.95 13.54 -1.44
CA PRO A 529 14.02 14.54 -1.40
C PRO A 529 15.34 14.04 -2.00
N LYS A 530 16.16 14.94 -2.59
CA LYS A 530 17.54 14.61 -3.06
C LYS A 530 18.31 13.85 -1.97
N GLY A 531 18.45 14.44 -0.77
CA GLY A 531 19.06 13.79 0.41
C GLY A 531 18.25 12.66 1.10
N LYS A 532 17.24 12.07 0.44
CA LYS A 532 16.48 10.88 0.91
C LYS A 532 16.22 9.83 -0.19
N ARG A 533 16.75 10.05 -1.40
CA ARG A 533 16.89 9.03 -2.46
C ARG A 533 18.37 8.66 -2.61
N PRO A 534 18.72 7.46 -3.08
CA PRO A 534 20.10 7.17 -3.46
C PRO A 534 20.54 8.18 -4.53
N HIS A 535 21.76 8.70 -4.41
CA HIS A 535 22.40 9.42 -5.50
C HIS A 535 23.07 8.40 -6.43
N TYR A 536 22.49 8.20 -7.61
CA TYR A 536 23.05 7.38 -8.66
C TYR A 536 24.11 8.22 -9.40
N HIS A 537 25.37 8.19 -8.92
CA HIS A 537 26.51 8.93 -9.50
C HIS A 537 27.19 8.20 -10.69
N SER A 538 26.52 7.22 -11.31
CA SER A 538 27.11 6.44 -12.39
C SER A 538 26.54 6.91 -13.73
N PRO A 539 27.34 6.94 -14.81
CA PRO A 539 26.82 7.12 -16.17
C PRO A 539 25.92 5.96 -16.63
N LEU A 540 25.89 4.83 -15.88
CA LEU A 540 24.89 3.77 -16.07
C LEU A 540 23.46 4.33 -15.97
N PRO A 541 22.66 4.32 -17.05
CA PRO A 541 21.44 5.09 -17.10
C PRO A 541 20.36 4.57 -16.14
N LEU A 542 19.65 5.51 -15.54
CA LEU A 542 18.59 5.28 -14.54
C LEU A 542 17.36 4.54 -15.13
N VAL A 543 17.20 4.54 -16.46
CA VAL A 543 16.15 3.79 -17.18
C VAL A 543 16.42 2.28 -17.18
N PRO A 544 15.46 1.44 -16.75
CA PRO A 544 15.72 0.02 -16.51
C PRO A 544 15.71 -0.90 -17.76
N PHE A 545 16.49 -0.59 -18.82
CA PHE A 545 16.94 -1.42 -19.99
C PHE A 545 16.44 -1.07 -21.42
N LEU A 546 17.30 -1.44 -22.39
CA LEU A 546 17.23 -1.41 -23.88
C LEU A 546 16.60 -0.20 -24.61
N GLU A 547 17.12 1.01 -24.41
CA GLU A 547 16.91 2.13 -25.37
C GLU A 547 18.22 2.61 -26.06
N LYS A 548 19.30 1.81 -25.99
CA LYS A 548 20.50 1.88 -26.86
C LYS A 548 21.06 0.47 -27.15
N PRO A 549 21.82 0.26 -28.24
CA PRO A 549 22.74 -0.87 -28.40
C PRO A 549 23.76 -0.93 -27.26
N PHE A 550 24.33 -2.10 -26.96
CA PHE A 550 25.35 -2.19 -25.89
C PHE A 550 26.69 -1.57 -26.31
N ASP A 551 26.99 -1.51 -27.61
CA ASP A 551 28.30 -1.11 -28.13
C ASP A 551 28.53 0.41 -28.09
N GLU A 552 27.48 1.23 -28.22
CA GLU A 552 27.59 2.69 -28.09
C GLU A 552 28.02 3.15 -26.69
N MET A 553 27.80 2.34 -25.65
CA MET A 553 28.28 2.66 -24.29
C MET A 553 29.81 2.69 -24.16
N VAL A 554 30.54 2.23 -25.20
CA VAL A 554 32.00 2.32 -25.28
C VAL A 554 32.44 3.61 -25.97
N VAL A 555 31.62 4.19 -26.86
CA VAL A 555 31.94 5.42 -27.61
C VAL A 555 31.72 6.66 -26.75
N ASP A 556 30.56 6.76 -26.08
CA ASP A 556 30.27 7.80 -25.08
C ASP A 556 31.32 7.82 -23.93
N ALA A 557 32.05 6.70 -23.73
CA ALA A 557 33.10 6.57 -22.71
C ALA A 557 34.52 6.94 -23.20
N ALA A 558 34.70 7.28 -24.47
CA ALA A 558 35.99 7.66 -25.05
C ALA A 558 36.13 9.18 -25.25
N GLU A 559 35.04 9.88 -25.55
CA GLU A 559 35.07 11.33 -25.83
C GLU A 559 34.98 12.20 -24.56
N ASP A 560 34.33 11.73 -23.49
CA ASP A 560 34.21 12.41 -22.19
C ASP A 560 35.51 12.37 -21.32
N VAL A 561 36.65 11.92 -21.86
CA VAL A 561 37.92 11.77 -21.13
C VAL A 561 38.94 12.88 -21.48
N GLU A 562 38.50 14.14 -21.43
CA GLU A 562 39.45 15.24 -21.27
C GLU A 562 40.07 15.23 -19.85
N VAL A 563 41.36 15.55 -19.77
CA VAL A 563 42.19 15.21 -18.62
C VAL A 563 42.04 16.22 -17.47
N ALA A 564 41.20 15.89 -16.50
CA ALA A 564 41.18 16.55 -15.20
C ALA A 564 42.36 16.11 -14.30
N MET A 565 43.51 16.79 -14.42
CA MET A 565 44.60 16.65 -13.43
C MET A 565 44.21 17.29 -12.08
N ASP A 566 44.69 16.68 -11.00
CA ASP A 566 44.68 17.14 -9.60
C ASP A 566 43.40 17.74 -9.00
N GLY A 567 42.70 16.90 -8.24
CA GLY A 567 42.12 17.31 -6.95
C GLY A 567 40.73 17.94 -6.95
N GLN A 568 40.15 18.27 -8.10
CA GLN A 568 38.77 18.76 -8.17
C GLN A 568 37.74 17.63 -8.28
N LEU A 569 36.63 17.74 -7.54
CA LEU A 569 35.43 16.94 -7.78
C LEU A 569 34.79 17.42 -9.09
N PRO A 570 34.38 16.53 -10.01
CA PRO A 570 33.75 16.94 -11.26
C PRO A 570 32.47 17.74 -10.97
N THR A 571 32.33 18.85 -11.69
CA THR A 571 31.16 19.73 -11.61
C THR A 571 29.90 19.03 -12.11
N GLN A 572 28.73 19.60 -11.79
CA GLN A 572 27.46 19.04 -12.24
C GLN A 572 27.39 19.08 -13.78
N PRO A 573 26.95 18.00 -14.46
CA PRO A 573 26.63 18.09 -15.87
C PRO A 573 25.55 19.15 -16.07
N ALA A 574 25.65 19.91 -17.17
CA ALA A 574 24.77 21.04 -17.43
C ALA A 574 23.29 20.62 -17.43
N GLU A 575 22.41 21.53 -16.98
CA GLU A 575 20.96 21.31 -17.01
C GLU A 575 20.47 21.30 -18.47
N ARG A 576 20.45 20.10 -19.10
CA ARG A 576 19.75 19.88 -20.38
C ARG A 576 18.29 20.28 -20.23
N ASP A 577 17.75 20.95 -21.23
CA ASP A 577 16.42 21.54 -21.15
C ASP A 577 15.35 20.42 -21.00
N PRO A 578 14.39 20.55 -20.07
CA PRO A 578 13.29 19.60 -19.93
C PRO A 578 12.36 19.51 -21.14
N GLU A 579 12.54 20.29 -22.21
CA GLU A 579 11.91 20.10 -23.53
C GLU A 579 12.76 19.18 -24.44
N GLU A 580 14.08 19.38 -24.55
CA GLU A 580 15.00 18.49 -25.28
C GLU A 580 15.00 17.06 -24.71
N ALA A 581 14.91 16.95 -23.38
CA ALA A 581 14.77 15.69 -22.65
C ALA A 581 13.42 14.97 -22.88
N LYS A 582 12.49 15.56 -23.65
CA LYS A 582 11.28 14.88 -24.17
C LYS A 582 11.43 14.51 -25.63
N ASP A 583 11.99 15.41 -26.45
CA ASP A 583 12.06 15.22 -27.90
C ASP A 583 13.08 14.15 -28.32
N SER A 584 14.04 13.85 -27.45
CA SER A 584 14.98 12.72 -27.54
C SER A 584 14.36 11.33 -27.27
N PHE A 585 13.09 11.23 -26.87
CA PHE A 585 12.36 9.94 -26.76
C PHE A 585 11.54 9.59 -28.02
N LYS A 586 11.96 10.09 -29.19
CA LYS A 586 11.34 9.79 -30.50
C LYS A 586 11.68 8.38 -31.01
N THR A 587 10.89 7.41 -30.55
CA THR A 587 10.41 6.28 -31.37
C THR A 587 11.40 5.30 -32.03
N ASP A 588 12.66 5.21 -31.60
CA ASP A 588 13.52 4.08 -31.99
C ASP A 588 13.30 2.86 -31.08
N THR A 589 12.47 1.92 -31.55
CA THR A 589 12.46 0.55 -31.01
C THR A 589 13.72 -0.16 -31.47
N ASN A 590 14.70 -0.35 -30.58
CA ASN A 590 15.97 -1.03 -30.86
C ASN A 590 15.76 -2.35 -31.64
N THR A 591 16.07 -2.30 -32.95
CA THR A 591 15.53 -3.22 -33.96
C THR A 591 16.35 -4.50 -34.17
N SER A 592 17.61 -4.55 -33.71
CA SER A 592 18.47 -5.72 -33.93
C SER A 592 18.22 -6.86 -32.92
N GLN A 593 17.91 -6.53 -31.67
CA GLN A 593 17.94 -7.51 -30.58
C GLN A 593 16.73 -8.44 -30.57
N TRP A 594 17.00 -9.74 -30.42
CA TRP A 594 16.00 -10.80 -30.44
C TRP A 594 16.13 -11.75 -29.25
N PHE A 595 15.13 -12.61 -29.03
CA PHE A 595 15.07 -13.49 -27.87
C PHE A 595 15.14 -14.96 -28.27
N MET A 596 16.16 -15.66 -27.77
CA MET A 596 16.39 -17.08 -28.03
C MET A 596 15.63 -17.91 -26.98
N THR A 597 14.67 -18.73 -27.42
CA THR A 597 13.82 -19.54 -26.54
C THR A 597 14.57 -20.75 -25.99
N ASP A 598 14.17 -21.28 -24.83
CA ASP A 598 14.89 -22.37 -24.15
C ASP A 598 15.08 -23.63 -25.01
N GLU A 599 14.17 -23.90 -25.95
CA GLU A 599 14.30 -25.03 -26.88
C GLU A 599 15.30 -24.74 -28.02
N LEU A 600 15.31 -23.52 -28.57
CA LEU A 600 16.34 -23.09 -29.53
C LEU A 600 17.73 -23.08 -28.89
N VAL A 601 17.85 -22.63 -27.62
CA VAL A 601 19.09 -22.72 -26.84
C VAL A 601 19.60 -24.16 -26.77
N ARG A 602 18.73 -25.15 -26.50
CA ARG A 602 19.12 -26.57 -26.45
C ARG A 602 19.62 -27.10 -27.79
N LEU A 603 18.93 -26.79 -28.89
CA LEU A 603 19.36 -27.23 -30.22
C LEU A 603 20.74 -26.66 -30.56
N VAL A 604 20.97 -25.36 -30.31
CA VAL A 604 22.29 -24.74 -30.50
C VAL A 604 23.33 -25.33 -29.56
N GLN A 605 23.00 -25.67 -28.30
CA GLN A 605 23.91 -26.39 -27.39
C GLN A 605 24.30 -27.78 -27.89
N ASP A 606 23.41 -28.49 -28.60
CA ASP A 606 23.69 -29.82 -29.15
C ASP A 606 24.51 -29.77 -30.46
N GLU A 607 24.31 -28.77 -31.32
CA GLU A 607 25.15 -28.54 -32.50
C GLU A 607 26.53 -27.93 -32.15
N LEU A 608 26.61 -27.07 -31.13
CA LEU A 608 27.85 -26.46 -30.66
C LEU A 608 28.88 -27.49 -30.16
N LYS A 609 28.43 -28.67 -29.72
CA LYS A 609 29.29 -29.83 -29.39
C LYS A 609 30.05 -30.38 -30.61
N LYS A 610 29.61 -30.04 -31.83
CA LYS A 610 30.20 -30.47 -33.10
C LYS A 610 31.01 -29.35 -33.75
N THR A 611 30.41 -28.16 -33.93
CA THR A 611 31.00 -27.01 -34.65
C THR A 611 32.06 -26.26 -33.82
N LYS A 612 31.93 -26.25 -32.49
CA LYS A 612 32.68 -25.41 -31.54
C LYS A 612 32.43 -23.89 -31.65
N GLU A 613 32.01 -23.37 -32.79
CA GLU A 613 31.57 -21.98 -32.94
C GLU A 613 30.03 -21.83 -32.79
N ALA A 614 29.60 -20.82 -32.02
CA ALA A 614 28.20 -20.59 -31.70
C ALA A 614 27.37 -20.01 -32.87
N GLN A 615 27.95 -19.16 -33.72
CA GLN A 615 27.25 -18.64 -34.90
C GLN A 615 27.07 -19.72 -35.96
N GLU A 616 28.08 -20.58 -36.18
CA GLU A 616 27.94 -21.77 -37.05
C GLU A 616 26.89 -22.75 -36.51
N ALA A 617 26.89 -23.03 -35.19
CA ALA A 617 25.88 -23.87 -34.56
C ALA A 617 24.46 -23.30 -34.75
N LEU A 618 24.27 -21.99 -34.62
CA LEU A 618 22.99 -21.32 -34.87
C LEU A 618 22.59 -21.41 -36.35
N ASN A 619 23.50 -21.10 -37.28
CA ASN A 619 23.23 -21.14 -38.72
C ASN A 619 22.83 -22.56 -39.18
N THR A 620 23.55 -23.58 -38.72
CA THR A 620 23.22 -25.00 -38.96
C THR A 620 21.87 -25.36 -38.36
N THR A 621 21.58 -24.93 -37.12
CA THR A 621 20.29 -25.17 -36.47
C THR A 621 19.13 -24.54 -37.25
N LEU A 622 19.26 -23.28 -37.68
CA LEU A 622 18.21 -22.58 -38.44
C LEU A 622 17.99 -23.19 -39.83
N SER A 623 19.07 -23.63 -40.50
CA SER A 623 18.99 -24.39 -41.75
C SER A 623 18.22 -25.71 -41.57
N CYS A 624 18.52 -26.48 -40.51
CA CYS A 624 17.78 -27.70 -40.17
C CYS A 624 16.30 -27.43 -39.81
N LEU A 625 15.96 -26.24 -39.30
CA LEU A 625 14.58 -25.81 -39.02
C LEU A 625 13.86 -25.19 -40.24
N GLN A 626 14.50 -25.15 -41.41
CA GLN A 626 13.99 -24.52 -42.64
C GLN A 626 13.64 -23.03 -42.44
N VAL A 627 14.58 -22.28 -41.87
CA VAL A 627 14.46 -20.85 -41.56
C VAL A 627 15.50 -20.05 -42.34
N ASN A 628 15.03 -19.21 -43.27
CA ASN A 628 15.90 -18.41 -44.15
C ASN A 628 16.31 -17.04 -43.55
N ASN A 629 15.91 -16.75 -42.31
CA ASN A 629 16.18 -15.47 -41.66
C ASN A 629 17.60 -15.45 -41.05
N HIS A 630 18.48 -14.62 -41.60
CA HIS A 630 19.81 -14.40 -41.04
C HIS A 630 19.72 -13.61 -39.72
N VAL A 631 20.28 -14.17 -38.64
CA VAL A 631 20.33 -13.54 -37.31
C VAL A 631 21.67 -13.77 -36.63
N SER A 632 22.11 -12.74 -35.89
CA SER A 632 23.38 -12.72 -35.15
C SER A 632 23.21 -13.25 -33.72
N VAL A 633 24.19 -14.04 -33.25
CA VAL A 633 24.29 -14.50 -31.85
C VAL A 633 24.60 -13.34 -30.89
N LYS A 634 25.21 -12.25 -31.36
CA LYS A 634 25.56 -11.07 -30.54
C LYS A 634 24.31 -10.30 -30.10
N ASP A 635 23.35 -10.17 -31.01
CA ASP A 635 22.05 -9.52 -30.80
C ASP A 635 21.04 -10.41 -30.07
N ALA A 636 21.38 -11.68 -29.83
CA ALA A 636 20.48 -12.64 -29.21
C ALA A 636 20.55 -12.57 -27.68
N LEU A 637 19.38 -12.57 -27.04
CA LEU A 637 19.24 -12.64 -25.58
C LEU A 637 18.74 -14.01 -25.13
N VAL A 638 19.46 -14.63 -24.20
CA VAL A 638 19.10 -15.88 -23.51
C VAL A 638 18.62 -15.54 -22.09
N GLN A 639 17.59 -16.26 -21.62
CA GLN A 639 17.10 -16.12 -20.24
C GLN A 639 17.78 -17.13 -19.31
N VAL A 640 18.48 -16.63 -18.29
CA VAL A 640 19.30 -17.42 -17.37
C VAL A 640 18.87 -17.23 -15.91
N THR A 641 18.87 -18.32 -15.15
CA THR A 641 18.73 -18.31 -13.69
C THR A 641 20.09 -18.08 -13.04
N LEU A 642 20.22 -17.04 -12.23
CA LEU A 642 21.43 -16.70 -11.49
C LEU A 642 21.26 -17.03 -10.00
N VAL A 643 22.20 -17.81 -9.46
CA VAL A 643 22.24 -18.18 -8.04
C VAL A 643 23.58 -17.76 -7.44
N PRO A 644 23.62 -16.79 -6.50
CA PRO A 644 24.88 -16.33 -5.90
C PRO A 644 25.55 -17.40 -5.03
N VAL A 645 26.85 -17.60 -5.24
CA VAL A 645 27.69 -18.51 -4.43
C VAL A 645 28.01 -17.93 -3.04
N LYS A 646 28.22 -16.62 -2.98
CA LYS A 646 28.67 -15.88 -1.79
C LYS A 646 27.52 -15.08 -1.17
N ARG A 647 27.72 -14.58 0.06
CA ARG A 647 26.75 -13.75 0.78
C ARG A 647 26.38 -12.50 -0.03
N GLY A 648 25.16 -12.46 -0.56
CA GLY A 648 24.59 -11.32 -1.26
C GLY A 648 23.07 -11.42 -1.36
N TYR A 649 22.43 -10.31 -1.68
CA TYR A 649 21.04 -10.28 -2.14
C TYR A 649 21.03 -9.61 -3.51
N VAL A 650 20.25 -10.17 -4.44
CA VAL A 650 20.09 -9.64 -5.79
C VAL A 650 18.72 -8.99 -5.85
N ASP A 651 18.66 -7.71 -6.21
CA ASP A 651 17.40 -7.00 -6.46
C ASP A 651 17.09 -6.95 -7.97
N THR A 652 15.85 -6.65 -8.29
CA THR A 652 15.38 -6.40 -9.67
C THR A 652 16.10 -5.21 -10.31
N CYS A 653 16.21 -5.19 -11.64
CA CYS A 653 16.88 -4.14 -12.42
C CYS A 653 18.41 -4.03 -12.22
N GLY A 654 19.03 -4.94 -11.47
CA GLY A 654 20.50 -5.06 -11.36
C GLY A 654 21.18 -5.56 -12.64
N TYR A 655 22.49 -5.32 -12.77
CA TYR A 655 23.31 -5.71 -13.91
C TYR A 655 24.05 -7.04 -13.68
N VAL A 656 24.46 -7.68 -14.76
CA VAL A 656 25.30 -8.88 -14.80
C VAL A 656 26.58 -8.53 -15.57
N TYR A 657 27.75 -8.79 -14.97
CA TYR A 657 29.05 -8.45 -15.53
C TYR A 657 29.90 -9.69 -15.78
N ASN A 658 30.71 -9.66 -16.83
CA ASN A 658 31.79 -10.63 -17.09
C ASN A 658 33.09 -9.86 -17.35
N GLN A 659 34.16 -10.18 -16.63
CA GLN A 659 35.49 -9.52 -16.70
C GLN A 659 35.53 -7.97 -16.55
N GLY A 660 34.38 -7.31 -16.35
CA GLY A 660 34.22 -5.85 -16.28
C GLY A 660 33.13 -5.34 -17.21
N GLU A 661 32.88 -6.04 -18.32
CA GLU A 661 31.87 -5.71 -19.31
C GLU A 661 30.45 -6.07 -18.84
N THR A 662 29.42 -5.34 -19.31
CA THR A 662 28.01 -5.58 -18.97
C THR A 662 27.39 -6.57 -19.96
N VAL A 663 27.24 -7.83 -19.54
CA VAL A 663 26.77 -8.94 -20.40
C VAL A 663 25.29 -9.28 -20.20
N GLY A 664 24.63 -8.74 -19.17
CA GLY A 664 23.22 -9.04 -18.91
C GLY A 664 22.55 -8.16 -17.84
N ARG A 665 21.26 -8.43 -17.64
CA ARG A 665 20.31 -7.49 -17.00
C ARG A 665 19.20 -8.28 -16.27
N ILE A 666 19.06 -8.07 -14.96
CA ILE A 666 18.18 -8.86 -14.08
C ILE A 666 16.72 -8.42 -14.20
N ALA A 667 15.88 -9.29 -14.76
CA ALA A 667 14.46 -9.05 -15.00
C ALA A 667 13.60 -9.24 -13.74
N THR A 668 13.86 -10.30 -12.96
CA THR A 668 13.17 -10.58 -11.70
C THR A 668 14.09 -11.26 -10.67
N SER A 669 13.80 -11.11 -9.39
CA SER A 669 14.59 -11.71 -8.30
C SER A 669 13.76 -12.00 -7.06
N THR A 670 14.21 -12.96 -6.26
CA THR A 670 13.58 -13.33 -4.99
C THR A 670 14.56 -14.05 -4.07
N PHE A 671 14.16 -14.28 -2.82
CA PHE A 671 14.85 -15.22 -1.93
C PHE A 671 14.11 -16.57 -1.94
N ALA A 672 14.65 -17.58 -2.61
CA ALA A 672 14.05 -18.90 -2.76
C ALA A 672 14.00 -19.59 -1.38
N MET A 673 12.81 -19.59 -0.76
CA MET A 673 12.63 -19.80 0.68
C MET A 673 12.99 -21.21 1.19
N ASN A 674 13.23 -22.16 0.29
CA ASN A 674 13.50 -23.58 0.57
C ASN A 674 14.87 -24.05 0.07
N GLU A 675 15.49 -23.38 -0.92
CA GLU A 675 16.94 -23.50 -1.14
C GLU A 675 17.74 -22.67 -0.13
N GLY A 676 17.13 -21.64 0.47
CA GLY A 676 17.80 -20.73 1.41
C GLY A 676 18.74 -19.73 0.73
N LYS A 677 18.57 -19.51 -0.58
CA LYS A 677 19.43 -18.67 -1.43
C LYS A 677 18.66 -17.50 -2.04
N ALA A 678 19.36 -16.44 -2.41
CA ALA A 678 18.87 -15.51 -3.41
C ALA A 678 18.85 -16.21 -4.79
N VAL A 679 17.84 -15.91 -5.59
CA VAL A 679 17.70 -16.40 -6.97
C VAL A 679 17.20 -15.25 -7.83
N ALA A 680 17.82 -15.05 -8.98
CA ALA A 680 17.40 -14.07 -9.97
C ALA A 680 17.21 -14.73 -11.34
N VAL A 681 16.38 -14.13 -12.18
CA VAL A 681 16.27 -14.45 -13.60
C VAL A 681 16.71 -13.22 -14.38
N ALA A 682 17.69 -13.40 -15.25
CA ALA A 682 18.32 -12.34 -16.02
C ALA A 682 18.26 -12.65 -17.52
N ASN A 683 18.28 -11.60 -18.32
CA ASN A 683 18.45 -11.68 -19.77
C ASN A 683 19.92 -11.35 -20.05
N MET A 684 20.62 -12.22 -20.79
CA MET A 684 22.07 -12.15 -21.01
C MET A 684 22.38 -12.37 -22.49
N ARG A 685 23.46 -11.79 -23.01
CA ARG A 685 23.88 -12.03 -24.41
C ARG A 685 24.13 -13.53 -24.65
N ALA A 686 23.67 -14.04 -25.78
CA ALA A 686 23.79 -15.46 -26.11
C ALA A 686 25.25 -15.88 -26.35
N GLU A 687 26.05 -15.01 -26.98
CA GLU A 687 27.50 -15.18 -27.16
C GLU A 687 28.18 -15.57 -25.82
N THR A 688 28.08 -14.71 -24.81
CA THR A 688 28.62 -14.98 -23.47
C THR A 688 28.00 -16.20 -22.78
N TYR A 689 26.74 -16.54 -23.09
CA TYR A 689 26.11 -17.76 -22.56
C TYR A 689 26.77 -19.02 -23.13
N PHE A 690 27.00 -19.05 -24.45
CA PHE A 690 27.65 -20.18 -25.11
C PHE A 690 29.14 -20.27 -24.74
N ASP A 691 29.84 -19.16 -24.52
CA ASP A 691 31.20 -19.17 -23.96
C ASP A 691 31.25 -19.88 -22.60
N PHE A 692 30.34 -19.54 -21.68
CA PHE A 692 30.27 -20.21 -20.38
C PHE A 692 29.87 -21.69 -20.50
N TYR A 693 29.03 -22.04 -21.48
CA TYR A 693 28.62 -23.43 -21.74
C TYR A 693 29.79 -24.28 -22.29
N SER A 694 30.50 -23.80 -23.31
CA SER A 694 31.67 -24.47 -23.88
C SER A 694 32.77 -24.72 -22.85
N ASN A 695 32.97 -23.77 -21.92
CA ASN A 695 33.89 -23.93 -20.80
C ASN A 695 33.38 -24.89 -19.70
N LYS A 696 32.06 -25.16 -19.61
CA LYS A 696 31.42 -26.00 -18.57
C LYS A 696 30.22 -26.80 -19.12
N PRO A 697 30.43 -27.83 -19.95
CA PRO A 697 29.36 -28.54 -20.66
C PRO A 697 28.40 -29.36 -19.75
N HIS A 698 28.67 -29.42 -18.44
CA HIS A 698 27.79 -30.03 -17.43
C HIS A 698 26.64 -29.13 -16.96
N LEU A 699 26.41 -28.00 -17.63
CA LEU A 699 25.28 -27.09 -17.40
C LEU A 699 24.01 -27.60 -18.13
N GLU A 700 23.39 -28.68 -17.63
CA GLU A 700 22.15 -29.29 -18.18
C GLU A 700 20.90 -28.38 -18.09
N ARG A 701 21.00 -27.20 -17.48
CA ARG A 701 19.95 -26.18 -17.40
C ARG A 701 20.58 -24.79 -17.43
N ASN A 702 19.79 -23.79 -17.81
CA ASN A 702 20.17 -22.37 -17.91
C ASN A 702 20.40 -21.72 -16.52
N VAL A 703 21.35 -22.26 -15.73
CA VAL A 703 21.58 -21.94 -14.31
C VAL A 703 23.04 -21.54 -14.10
N LEU A 704 23.35 -20.27 -14.30
CA LEU A 704 24.71 -19.76 -14.12
C LEU A 704 25.00 -19.46 -12.64
N THR A 705 26.08 -20.06 -12.16
CA THR A 705 26.52 -19.99 -10.76
C THR A 705 27.45 -18.78 -10.60
N ALA A 706 26.85 -17.63 -10.28
CA ALA A 706 27.52 -16.34 -10.35
C ALA A 706 28.35 -16.00 -9.09
N PHE A 707 29.56 -15.50 -9.32
CA PHE A 707 30.36 -14.83 -8.29
C PHE A 707 30.07 -13.33 -8.31
N LEU A 708 29.45 -12.83 -7.24
CA LEU A 708 29.35 -11.39 -7.00
C LEU A 708 30.74 -10.84 -6.66
N LEU A 709 31.38 -10.21 -7.64
CA LEU A 709 32.34 -9.13 -7.40
C LEU A 709 31.53 -7.87 -7.08
N ALA A 710 31.85 -7.20 -5.97
CA ALA A 710 31.40 -5.84 -5.76
C ALA A 710 32.23 -4.90 -6.67
N PRO A 711 31.68 -3.77 -7.13
CA PRO A 711 32.52 -2.74 -7.75
C PRO A 711 33.60 -2.32 -6.75
N GLN A 712 34.84 -2.24 -7.23
CA GLN A 712 35.98 -1.80 -6.41
C GLN A 712 35.69 -0.38 -5.90
N GLN A 713 35.62 -0.21 -4.58
CA GLN A 713 35.72 1.12 -4.00
C GLN A 713 37.21 1.51 -3.99
N PRO A 714 37.57 2.77 -4.31
CA PRO A 714 38.95 3.23 -4.12
C PRO A 714 39.37 3.07 -2.65
N PRO A 715 40.66 2.80 -2.38
CA PRO A 715 41.09 2.23 -1.11
C PRO A 715 41.01 3.22 0.05
N MET A 716 40.02 3.07 0.93
CA MET A 716 40.10 3.64 2.27
C MET A 716 41.02 2.77 3.15
N PHE A 717 41.90 3.45 3.88
CA PHE A 717 42.99 2.85 4.65
C PHE A 717 42.53 1.75 5.63
N SER A 718 43.30 0.66 5.67
CA SER A 718 43.04 -0.44 6.58
C SER A 718 43.35 -0.08 8.03
N ARG A 719 42.41 -0.35 8.94
CA ARG A 719 42.71 -0.58 10.36
C ARG A 719 42.30 -2.00 10.74
N GLN A 720 43.31 -2.83 11.02
CA GLN A 720 43.11 -4.19 11.51
C GLN A 720 42.44 -4.18 12.89
N VAL A 721 41.57 -5.15 13.16
CA VAL A 721 41.06 -5.44 14.51
C VAL A 721 41.12 -6.94 14.75
N SER A 722 41.97 -7.35 15.69
CA SER A 722 42.18 -8.74 16.06
C SER A 722 41.01 -9.35 16.84
N ARG A 723 40.90 -10.68 16.82
CA ARG A 723 39.93 -11.43 17.64
C ARG A 723 40.26 -11.31 19.13
N ALA A 724 39.26 -11.03 19.95
CA ALA A 724 39.18 -11.41 21.36
C ALA A 724 37.72 -11.82 21.69
N ALA A 725 37.52 -12.65 22.71
CA ALA A 725 36.21 -13.16 23.10
C ALA A 725 35.79 -12.66 24.49
N GLY A 726 34.49 -12.44 24.72
CA GLY A 726 33.99 -12.03 26.04
C GLY A 726 32.54 -11.55 26.07
N LEU A 727 31.67 -12.41 26.60
CA LEU A 727 30.39 -12.23 27.34
C LEU A 727 29.68 -10.85 27.47
N THR A 728 28.37 -10.97 27.73
CA THR A 728 27.37 -9.97 28.19
C THR A 728 26.67 -9.11 27.12
N PRO A 729 25.32 -8.95 27.20
CA PRO A 729 24.55 -8.10 26.29
C PRO A 729 24.47 -6.66 26.81
N ARG A 730 25.43 -5.81 26.43
CA ARG A 730 25.31 -4.36 26.66
C ARG A 730 24.29 -3.74 25.68
N PHE A 731 23.42 -2.87 26.20
CA PHE A 731 22.56 -2.03 25.36
C PHE A 731 23.43 -1.14 24.46
N THR A 732 23.24 -1.24 23.14
CA THR A 732 23.91 -0.36 22.18
C THR A 732 23.30 1.04 22.24
N ARG A 733 23.91 1.92 23.04
CA ARG A 733 23.77 3.37 22.93
C ARG A 733 24.15 3.76 21.50
N GLY A 734 23.30 4.51 20.81
CA GLY A 734 23.62 4.96 19.45
C GLY A 734 24.80 5.93 19.49
N LEU A 735 25.84 5.68 18.69
CA LEU A 735 26.89 6.67 18.44
C LEU A 735 26.29 7.75 17.53
N ALA A 736 26.25 8.98 18.02
CA ALA A 736 25.96 10.13 17.18
C ALA A 736 27.14 10.39 16.23
N THR A 737 26.85 10.88 15.03
CA THR A 737 27.83 11.67 14.27
C THR A 737 28.23 12.89 15.09
N PRO A 738 29.49 13.35 15.03
CA PRO A 738 29.86 14.61 15.67
C PRO A 738 28.96 15.73 15.12
N ALA A 739 28.23 16.40 16.00
CA ALA A 739 27.45 17.56 15.61
C ALA A 739 28.39 18.73 15.29
N ASN A 740 27.99 19.55 14.32
CA ASN A 740 28.49 20.93 14.30
C ASN A 740 27.68 21.69 15.34
N ASN A 741 28.27 21.98 16.51
CA ASN A 741 27.58 22.65 17.62
C ASN A 741 27.28 24.13 17.34
N HIS A 742 27.76 24.68 16.22
CA HIS A 742 27.56 26.08 15.85
C HIS A 742 26.60 26.21 14.65
N HIS A 743 25.61 27.11 14.77
CA HIS A 743 24.62 27.40 13.73
C HIS A 743 24.46 28.90 13.51
N LYS A 744 24.68 29.36 12.28
CA LYS A 744 24.46 30.77 11.88
C LYS A 744 23.06 31.27 12.22
N ILE A 745 22.03 30.43 12.07
CA ILE A 745 20.66 30.73 12.50
C ILE A 745 20.10 29.56 13.31
N LEU A 746 20.04 29.73 14.62
CA LEU A 746 19.44 28.76 15.54
C LEU A 746 17.97 29.13 15.81
N ILE A 747 17.07 28.15 15.71
CA ILE A 747 15.62 28.34 15.84
C ILE A 747 15.11 27.42 16.94
N VAL A 748 14.56 27.97 18.02
CA VAL A 748 14.03 27.19 19.15
C VAL A 748 12.52 27.05 19.01
N GLY A 749 12.06 25.84 18.69
CA GLY A 749 10.66 25.47 18.48
C GLY A 749 10.30 25.16 17.03
N GLY A 750 9.83 23.92 16.78
CA GLY A 750 9.28 23.43 15.52
C GLY A 750 7.83 23.85 15.27
N GLY A 751 7.25 24.66 16.16
CA GLY A 751 5.90 25.21 15.97
C GLY A 751 5.72 25.97 14.64
N THR A 752 4.46 26.30 14.33
CA THR A 752 4.08 27.01 13.07
C THR A 752 4.96 28.23 12.77
N ALA A 753 5.41 28.94 13.81
CA ALA A 753 6.31 30.08 13.70
C ALA A 753 7.72 29.68 13.21
N GLY A 754 8.42 28.77 13.92
CA GLY A 754 9.79 28.38 13.60
C GLY A 754 9.92 27.70 12.23
N VAL A 755 9.02 26.76 11.91
CA VAL A 755 9.02 26.09 10.60
C VAL A 755 8.74 27.06 9.45
N THR A 756 7.82 28.01 9.62
CA THR A 756 7.54 29.03 8.57
C THR A 756 8.71 30.01 8.42
N ALA A 757 9.31 30.47 9.52
CA ALA A 757 10.47 31.35 9.48
C ALA A 757 11.65 30.67 8.79
N ALA A 758 11.99 29.44 9.18
CA ALA A 758 13.03 28.62 8.54
C ALA A 758 12.80 28.48 7.03
N ALA A 759 11.57 28.18 6.61
CA ALA A 759 11.21 28.05 5.21
C ALA A 759 11.29 29.39 4.44
N GLN A 760 10.87 30.51 5.05
CA GLN A 760 10.97 31.83 4.43
C GLN A 760 12.40 32.34 4.32
N ILE A 761 13.25 32.08 5.31
CA ILE A 761 14.70 32.36 5.25
C ILE A 761 15.31 31.56 4.11
N GLN A 762 15.08 30.25 4.05
CA GLN A 762 15.63 29.40 2.98
C GLN A 762 15.13 29.83 1.60
N ASN A 763 13.84 30.17 1.46
CA ASN A 763 13.29 30.67 0.20
C ASN A 763 13.97 31.97 -0.23
N ARG A 764 13.99 33.01 0.62
CA ARG A 764 14.58 34.31 0.27
C ARG A 764 16.06 34.21 -0.09
N LEU A 765 16.84 33.43 0.65
CA LEU A 765 18.25 33.18 0.32
C LEU A 765 18.40 32.58 -1.07
N ARG A 766 17.67 31.49 -1.38
CA ARG A 766 17.67 30.86 -2.71
C ARG A 766 17.22 31.84 -3.80
N ASP A 767 16.18 32.62 -3.54
CA ASP A 767 15.63 33.60 -4.50
C ASP A 767 16.62 34.77 -4.76
N GLU A 768 17.65 34.93 -3.90
CA GLU A 768 18.79 35.86 -4.07
C GLU A 768 20.07 35.17 -4.61
N ASN A 769 19.98 33.91 -5.06
CA ASN A 769 21.13 33.03 -5.40
C ASN A 769 22.18 32.87 -4.27
N LYS A 770 21.79 33.13 -3.01
CA LYS A 770 22.62 32.88 -1.82
C LYS A 770 22.26 31.52 -1.22
N SER A 771 23.25 30.72 -0.87
CA SER A 771 23.07 29.50 -0.09
C SER A 771 23.85 29.57 1.21
N LEU A 772 23.28 29.00 2.27
CA LEU A 772 24.01 28.68 3.49
C LEU A 772 24.33 27.17 3.48
N GLY A 773 25.45 26.78 4.08
CA GLY A 773 25.91 25.41 4.17
C GLY A 773 24.92 24.49 4.91
N ALA A 774 25.02 23.20 4.61
CA ALA A 774 24.13 22.19 5.22
C ALA A 774 24.30 22.16 6.74
N GLY A 775 23.28 22.61 7.46
CA GLY A 775 23.30 22.72 8.93
C GLY A 775 23.62 24.10 9.50
N GLU A 776 23.83 25.14 8.68
CA GLU A 776 23.95 26.53 9.18
C GLU A 776 22.63 27.06 9.77
N ILE A 777 21.48 26.55 9.32
CA ILE A 777 20.17 26.78 9.93
C ILE A 777 19.75 25.51 10.68
N ALA A 778 19.36 25.63 11.94
CA ALA A 778 18.90 24.51 12.76
C ALA A 778 17.62 24.82 13.55
N ILE A 779 16.71 23.86 13.64
CA ILE A 779 15.55 23.86 14.54
C ILE A 779 15.82 22.91 15.72
N VAL A 780 15.59 23.40 16.95
CA VAL A 780 15.66 22.64 18.20
C VAL A 780 14.26 22.46 18.75
N ASP A 781 13.75 21.22 18.76
CA ASP A 781 12.47 20.85 19.39
C ASP A 781 12.41 19.33 19.64
N ALA A 782 11.90 18.86 20.77
CA ALA A 782 11.70 17.43 21.03
C ALA A 782 10.40 16.86 20.43
N ALA A 783 9.56 17.71 19.81
CA ALA A 783 8.31 17.32 19.18
C ALA A 783 8.49 16.26 18.09
N LYS A 784 7.58 15.29 18.09
CA LYS A 784 7.52 14.22 17.06
C LYS A 784 6.38 14.45 16.06
N GLU A 785 5.44 15.32 16.41
CA GLU A 785 4.22 15.59 15.65
C GLU A 785 3.96 17.11 15.56
N HIS A 786 3.96 17.63 14.33
CA HIS A 786 3.56 18.99 14.02
C HIS A 786 2.03 19.07 13.95
N HIS A 787 1.43 19.99 14.71
CA HIS A 787 -0.02 20.15 14.81
C HIS A 787 -0.51 21.44 14.14
N TYR A 788 -1.48 21.32 13.22
CA TYR A 788 -2.30 22.46 12.80
C TYR A 788 -3.31 22.79 13.90
N GLN A 789 -2.86 23.47 14.95
CA GLN A 789 -3.66 23.78 16.15
C GLN A 789 -5.01 24.49 15.86
N PRO A 790 -5.15 25.39 14.85
CA PRO A 790 -6.46 25.93 14.46
C PRO A 790 -7.47 24.84 14.03
N GLY A 791 -6.99 23.70 13.51
CA GLY A 791 -7.78 22.53 13.16
C GLY A 791 -8.44 21.86 14.37
N TRP A 792 -7.92 22.02 15.60
CA TRP A 792 -8.57 21.51 16.81
C TRP A 792 -9.96 22.14 17.04
N THR A 793 -10.18 23.39 16.57
CA THR A 793 -11.53 24.00 16.54
C THR A 793 -12.47 23.29 15.58
N LEU A 794 -11.96 22.64 14.51
CA LEU A 794 -12.74 21.85 13.56
C LEU A 794 -12.98 20.42 14.09
N ILE A 795 -12.03 19.83 14.84
CA ILE A 795 -12.22 18.55 15.54
C ILE A 795 -13.35 18.68 16.59
N GLY A 796 -13.23 19.65 17.51
CA GLY A 796 -14.21 19.88 18.58
C GLY A 796 -15.61 20.27 18.09
N SER A 797 -15.71 20.72 16.84
CA SER A 797 -16.96 21.05 16.15
C SER A 797 -17.48 19.95 15.21
N GLY A 798 -16.80 18.79 15.15
CA GLY A 798 -17.21 17.66 14.30
C GLY A 798 -16.98 17.82 12.80
N LEU A 799 -16.23 18.84 12.38
CA LEU A 799 -15.99 19.21 10.98
C LEU A 799 -14.74 18.54 10.38
N GLY A 800 -13.84 18.00 11.21
CA GLY A 800 -12.65 17.24 10.81
C GLY A 800 -12.23 16.23 11.88
N LYS A 801 -11.11 15.52 11.69
CA LYS A 801 -10.57 14.51 12.64
C LYS A 801 -9.13 14.82 13.06
N LYS A 802 -8.64 14.16 14.11
CA LYS A 802 -7.24 14.28 14.54
C LYS A 802 -6.25 14.00 13.39
N GLU A 803 -6.46 12.97 12.58
CA GLU A 803 -5.50 12.60 11.53
C GLU A 803 -5.43 13.57 10.34
N ASP A 804 -6.39 14.49 10.20
CA ASP A 804 -6.42 15.48 9.12
C ASP A 804 -5.54 16.73 9.45
N TYR A 805 -5.14 16.88 10.72
CA TYR A 805 -4.50 18.08 11.28
C TYR A 805 -3.17 17.83 12.02
N VAL A 806 -2.55 16.65 11.81
CA VAL A 806 -1.26 16.28 12.41
C VAL A 806 -0.33 15.65 11.37
N ARG A 807 0.97 15.93 11.44
CA ARG A 807 2.03 15.31 10.60
C ARG A 807 3.29 15.03 11.44
N PRO A 808 4.18 14.10 11.05
CA PRO A 808 5.49 13.99 11.68
C PRO A 808 6.30 15.29 11.56
N GLU A 809 7.01 15.69 12.61
CA GLU A 809 7.73 16.98 12.68
C GLU A 809 8.73 17.17 11.52
N ASN A 810 9.63 16.19 11.34
CA ASN A 810 10.61 16.14 10.24
C ASN A 810 9.98 16.05 8.82
N SER A 811 8.65 16.10 8.66
CA SER A 811 7.97 16.15 7.35
C SER A 811 7.46 17.53 6.96
N VAL A 812 7.58 18.53 7.84
CA VAL A 812 7.28 19.94 7.55
C VAL A 812 8.52 20.84 7.64
N ILE A 813 9.51 20.48 8.46
CA ILE A 813 10.83 21.13 8.47
C ILE A 813 11.45 21.09 7.05
N PRO A 814 12.01 22.21 6.54
CA PRO A 814 12.66 22.23 5.22
C PRO A 814 13.87 21.28 5.16
N LYS A 815 14.17 20.76 3.96
CA LYS A 815 15.08 19.62 3.76
C LYS A 815 16.51 19.86 4.24
N ASP A 816 16.95 21.12 4.16
CA ASP A 816 18.34 21.55 4.29
C ASP A 816 18.56 22.33 5.61
N VAL A 817 17.49 22.42 6.42
CA VAL A 817 17.52 22.90 7.82
C VAL A 817 17.73 21.70 8.72
N ALA A 818 18.73 21.77 9.61
CA ALA A 818 18.98 20.72 10.59
C ALA A 818 17.83 20.64 11.61
N HIS A 819 17.54 19.43 12.10
CA HIS A 819 16.59 19.23 13.19
C HIS A 819 17.28 18.50 14.35
N ILE A 820 17.34 19.16 15.51
CA ILE A 820 17.97 18.68 16.73
C ILE A 820 16.84 18.28 17.69
N PRO A 821 16.53 16.96 17.83
CA PRO A 821 15.29 16.47 18.43
C PRO A 821 15.35 16.45 19.97
N THR A 822 15.62 17.59 20.59
CA THR A 822 15.79 17.76 22.04
C THR A 822 15.10 19.04 22.53
N ASN A 823 14.88 19.15 23.84
CA ASN A 823 14.35 20.37 24.45
C ASN A 823 15.49 21.35 24.77
N VAL A 824 15.19 22.65 24.83
CA VAL A 824 16.06 23.65 25.44
C VAL A 824 15.85 23.68 26.95
N GLN A 825 16.94 23.86 27.70
CA GLN A 825 16.96 24.01 29.16
C GLN A 825 17.17 25.46 29.59
N SER A 826 18.06 26.19 28.91
CA SER A 826 18.38 27.60 29.23
C SER A 826 19.00 28.34 28.04
N PHE A 827 19.00 29.67 28.12
CA PHE A 827 19.65 30.58 27.18
C PHE A 827 20.73 31.40 27.90
N THR A 828 21.89 31.55 27.26
CA THR A 828 22.97 32.46 27.71
C THR A 828 23.29 33.43 26.56
N PRO A 829 22.44 34.46 26.33
CA PRO A 829 22.57 35.32 25.16
C PRO A 829 23.86 36.16 25.15
N ALA A 830 24.43 36.48 26.32
CA ALA A 830 25.71 37.19 26.42
C ALA A 830 26.91 36.44 25.83
N SER A 831 26.79 35.12 25.61
CA SER A 831 27.79 34.28 24.93
C SER A 831 27.23 33.59 23.68
N ASN A 832 26.07 34.04 23.19
CA ASN A 832 25.32 33.41 22.10
C ASN A 832 25.20 31.88 22.21
N THR A 833 24.81 31.37 23.38
CA THR A 833 24.63 29.92 23.60
C THR A 833 23.24 29.52 24.08
N VAL A 834 22.85 28.30 23.70
CA VAL A 834 21.65 27.59 24.14
C VAL A 834 22.06 26.24 24.72
N THR A 835 21.70 25.97 25.98
CA THR A 835 21.93 24.67 26.60
C THR A 835 20.70 23.80 26.42
N THR A 836 20.89 22.60 25.86
CA THR A 836 19.83 21.61 25.68
C THR A 836 19.58 20.82 26.96
N ALA A 837 18.38 20.25 27.12
CA ALA A 837 18.03 19.33 28.21
C ALA A 837 18.82 18.00 28.16
N THR A 838 19.61 17.80 27.10
CA THR A 838 20.59 16.71 26.93
C THR A 838 21.98 17.06 27.48
N GLY A 839 22.21 18.29 27.95
CA GLY A 839 23.51 18.78 28.44
C GLY A 839 24.47 19.23 27.33
N GLU A 840 24.03 19.20 26.07
CA GLU A 840 24.77 19.69 24.91
C GLU A 840 24.54 21.20 24.73
N THR A 841 25.63 21.95 24.53
CA THR A 841 25.60 23.40 24.29
C THR A 841 25.72 23.67 22.79
N LEU A 842 24.78 24.45 22.27
CA LEU A 842 24.75 24.95 20.90
C LEU A 842 25.12 26.44 20.90
N THR A 843 25.97 26.87 19.97
CA THR A 843 26.33 28.28 19.75
C THR A 843 25.63 28.83 18.50
N TYR A 844 25.44 30.14 18.43
CA TYR A 844 24.79 30.78 17.28
C TYR A 844 25.35 32.14 16.88
N ASP A 845 25.14 32.57 15.64
CA ASP A 845 25.26 33.99 15.27
C ASP A 845 23.94 34.72 15.54
N PHE A 846 22.82 34.15 15.06
CA PHE A 846 21.47 34.68 15.22
C PHE A 846 20.51 33.64 15.84
N LEU A 847 19.59 34.09 16.69
CA LEU A 847 18.62 33.24 17.40
C LEU A 847 17.18 33.67 17.13
N ILE A 848 16.33 32.71 16.75
CA ILE A 848 14.88 32.89 16.64
C ILE A 848 14.19 32.03 17.71
N VAL A 849 13.55 32.67 18.69
CA VAL A 849 12.75 31.94 19.69
C VAL A 849 11.30 31.87 19.22
N ALA A 850 10.80 30.64 19.00
CA ALA A 850 9.50 30.33 18.43
C ALA A 850 8.74 29.23 19.22
N ALA A 851 9.14 28.99 20.48
CA ALA A 851 8.84 27.83 21.32
C ALA A 851 7.36 27.58 21.70
N GLY A 852 6.44 28.47 21.34
CA GLY A 852 5.03 28.36 21.75
C GLY A 852 4.79 28.79 23.20
N LEU A 853 3.85 28.16 23.90
CA LEU A 853 3.54 28.45 25.32
C LEU A 853 2.93 27.23 26.03
N LYS A 854 2.86 27.27 27.36
CA LYS A 854 2.32 26.21 28.24
C LYS A 854 0.80 26.31 28.35
N ILE A 855 0.08 25.21 28.13
CA ILE A 855 -1.33 25.06 28.52
C ILE A 855 -1.36 24.52 29.95
N ASN A 856 -1.85 25.30 30.91
CA ASN A 856 -1.80 24.96 32.32
C ASN A 856 -3.09 24.24 32.77
N PHE A 857 -3.20 22.94 32.47
CA PHE A 857 -4.35 22.13 32.87
C PHE A 857 -4.48 22.00 34.41
N GLY A 858 -3.37 21.87 35.14
CA GLY A 858 -3.34 21.95 36.61
C GLY A 858 -3.66 23.34 37.20
N GLY A 859 -3.80 24.38 36.37
CA GLY A 859 -4.18 25.73 36.79
C GLY A 859 -5.64 25.90 37.21
N VAL A 860 -6.45 24.84 37.12
CA VAL A 860 -7.84 24.77 37.62
C VAL A 860 -7.97 23.51 38.47
N LYS A 861 -8.35 23.66 39.74
CA LYS A 861 -8.43 22.55 40.70
C LYS A 861 -9.41 21.49 40.20
N GLY A 862 -9.00 20.22 40.22
CA GLY A 862 -9.79 19.07 39.75
C GLY A 862 -9.83 18.85 38.22
N LEU A 863 -9.39 19.81 37.39
CA LEU A 863 -9.59 19.77 35.94
C LEU A 863 -8.93 18.58 35.24
N GLU A 864 -7.70 18.20 35.63
CA GLU A 864 -6.97 17.11 34.97
C GLU A 864 -7.65 15.75 35.15
N GLY A 865 -8.13 15.45 36.36
CA GLY A 865 -8.93 14.25 36.63
C GLY A 865 -10.26 14.28 35.87
N ALA A 866 -10.91 15.44 35.81
CA ALA A 866 -12.17 15.62 35.09
C ALA A 866 -12.03 15.46 33.56
N LEU A 867 -10.90 15.87 32.96
CA LEU A 867 -10.62 15.68 31.53
C LEU A 867 -10.21 14.24 31.21
N ALA A 868 -9.51 13.56 32.12
CA ALA A 868 -9.15 12.15 32.00
C ALA A 868 -10.41 11.24 32.05
N ASP A 869 -11.35 11.50 32.97
CA ASP A 869 -12.61 10.76 33.00
C ASP A 869 -13.46 11.02 31.74
N GLN A 870 -13.96 9.94 31.17
CA GLN A 870 -14.80 9.96 29.97
C GLN A 870 -16.29 10.13 30.30
N SER A 871 -16.70 10.16 31.57
CA SER A 871 -18.10 10.31 32.02
C SER A 871 -18.45 11.68 32.64
N SER A 872 -17.43 12.46 32.99
CA SER A 872 -17.47 13.75 33.68
C SER A 872 -18.30 14.84 33.00
N GLY A 873 -18.46 14.78 31.67
CA GLY A 873 -18.97 15.88 30.85
C GLY A 873 -17.96 17.03 30.61
N VAL A 874 -16.73 16.93 31.14
CA VAL A 874 -15.71 17.98 31.07
C VAL A 874 -14.77 17.77 29.89
N SER A 875 -14.53 18.77 29.05
CA SER A 875 -13.76 18.65 27.81
C SER A 875 -12.99 19.92 27.45
N SER A 876 -12.04 19.86 26.51
CA SER A 876 -11.29 21.03 26.04
C SER A 876 -10.82 20.84 24.60
N ILE A 877 -10.63 21.93 23.84
CA ILE A 877 -10.00 21.85 22.50
C ILE A 877 -8.49 22.13 22.49
N TYR A 878 -7.88 22.41 23.65
CA TYR A 878 -6.45 22.79 23.74
C TYR A 878 -5.50 21.57 23.82
N ASN A 879 -6.02 20.38 23.55
CA ASN A 879 -5.29 19.13 23.30
C ASN A 879 -6.10 18.33 22.26
N PRO A 880 -5.46 17.63 21.29
CA PRO A 880 -6.18 16.96 20.21
C PRO A 880 -7.08 15.79 20.67
N ASP A 881 -6.72 15.08 21.74
CA ASP A 881 -7.53 13.96 22.26
C ASP A 881 -8.71 14.47 23.10
N TYR A 882 -8.52 15.57 23.83
CA TYR A 882 -9.63 16.28 24.49
C TYR A 882 -10.55 16.95 23.47
N ALA A 883 -10.06 17.37 22.30
CA ALA A 883 -10.89 17.94 21.23
C ALA A 883 -11.86 16.89 20.65
N GLU A 884 -11.43 15.63 20.50
CA GLU A 884 -12.34 14.53 20.14
C GLU A 884 -13.32 14.16 21.26
N LYS A 885 -12.98 14.43 22.54
CA LYS A 885 -13.93 14.34 23.66
C LYS A 885 -14.97 15.46 23.59
N ALA A 886 -14.56 16.71 23.35
CA ALA A 886 -15.46 17.85 23.26
C ALA A 886 -16.58 17.63 22.23
N TRP A 887 -16.24 17.24 21.00
CA TRP A 887 -17.26 16.96 19.98
C TRP A 887 -18.18 15.78 20.36
N ARG A 888 -17.62 14.73 20.96
CA ARG A 888 -18.36 13.54 21.37
C ARG A 888 -19.40 13.88 22.44
N ASP A 889 -19.01 14.70 23.41
CA ASP A 889 -19.83 15.09 24.55
C ASP A 889 -20.91 16.09 24.06
N ILE A 890 -20.55 17.12 23.29
CA ILE A 890 -21.48 18.04 22.59
C ILE A 890 -22.51 17.27 21.75
N ALA A 891 -22.06 16.33 20.93
CA ALA A 891 -22.95 15.55 20.07
C ALA A 891 -23.76 14.50 20.86
N ALA A 892 -23.38 14.16 22.09
CA ALA A 892 -24.17 13.31 22.98
C ALA A 892 -25.20 14.10 23.80
N PHE A 893 -24.89 15.35 24.15
CA PHE A 893 -25.67 16.21 25.02
C PHE A 893 -27.09 16.50 24.50
N LYS A 894 -28.07 16.61 25.41
CA LYS A 894 -29.50 16.63 25.06
C LYS A 894 -30.36 17.58 25.90
N SER A 895 -30.04 17.78 27.17
CA SER A 895 -30.82 18.62 28.08
C SER A 895 -29.99 19.00 29.31
N GLY A 896 -30.36 20.09 29.99
CA GLY A 896 -29.68 20.61 31.17
C GLY A 896 -28.51 21.55 30.83
N ASN A 897 -27.63 21.79 31.80
CA ASN A 897 -26.71 22.93 31.77
C ASN A 897 -25.44 22.63 30.93
N ALA A 898 -25.17 23.46 29.94
CA ALA A 898 -23.95 23.46 29.13
C ALA A 898 -23.16 24.75 29.32
N ILE A 899 -21.95 24.66 29.88
CA ILE A 899 -21.09 25.81 30.16
C ILE A 899 -19.84 25.76 29.28
N PHE A 900 -19.51 26.88 28.62
CA PHE A 900 -18.28 27.07 27.87
C PHE A 900 -17.46 28.18 28.54
N THR A 901 -16.22 27.91 28.95
CA THR A 901 -15.40 28.87 29.69
C THR A 901 -14.35 29.57 28.83
N GLN A 902 -13.89 30.74 29.27
CA GLN A 902 -12.73 31.45 28.73
C GLN A 902 -12.04 32.23 29.86
N PRO A 903 -10.80 31.92 30.27
CA PRO A 903 -10.11 32.68 31.30
C PRO A 903 -9.69 34.07 30.81
N ALA A 904 -9.45 34.98 31.75
CA ALA A 904 -8.77 36.24 31.51
C ALA A 904 -7.28 36.01 31.14
N GLY A 905 -6.65 37.06 30.61
CA GLY A 905 -5.22 37.04 30.22
C GLY A 905 -4.96 36.50 28.82
N VAL A 906 -3.71 36.12 28.55
CA VAL A 906 -3.24 35.68 27.23
C VAL A 906 -3.70 34.25 26.95
N ILE A 907 -4.43 34.04 25.86
CA ILE A 907 -4.82 32.71 25.36
C ILE A 907 -4.59 32.57 23.84
N LYS A 908 -4.11 31.40 23.42
CA LYS A 908 -4.03 31.01 22.00
C LYS A 908 -5.42 31.15 21.36
N CYS A 909 -5.50 32.04 20.37
CA CYS A 909 -6.68 32.36 19.58
C CYS A 909 -7.94 32.60 20.43
N ALA A 910 -8.06 33.77 21.08
CA ALA A 910 -9.15 34.09 22.01
C ALA A 910 -10.59 33.81 21.50
N GLY A 911 -10.86 33.89 20.19
CA GLY A 911 -12.15 33.48 19.63
C GLY A 911 -12.41 31.97 19.57
N ALA A 912 -11.46 31.10 19.91
CA ALA A 912 -11.57 29.65 19.81
C ALA A 912 -12.59 28.96 20.74
N PRO A 913 -12.85 29.41 21.98
CA PRO A 913 -13.86 28.81 22.85
C PRO A 913 -15.26 29.02 22.27
N GLN A 914 -15.54 30.24 21.86
CA GLN A 914 -16.79 30.65 21.19
C GLN A 914 -17.05 29.84 19.92
N LYS A 915 -16.03 29.52 19.11
CA LYS A 915 -16.18 28.67 17.91
C LYS A 915 -16.79 27.31 18.23
N VAL A 916 -16.43 26.71 19.37
CA VAL A 916 -16.96 25.41 19.79
C VAL A 916 -18.38 25.57 20.36
N MET A 917 -18.59 26.60 21.19
CA MET A 917 -19.90 26.96 21.75
C MET A 917 -20.96 27.21 20.66
N TRP A 918 -20.64 28.04 19.66
CA TRP A 918 -21.55 28.33 18.55
C TRP A 918 -21.85 27.10 17.70
N MET A 919 -20.85 26.25 17.45
CA MET A 919 -21.04 24.99 16.75
C MET A 919 -21.85 23.97 17.56
N ALA A 920 -21.75 23.98 18.89
CA ALA A 920 -22.58 23.20 19.80
C ALA A 920 -24.04 23.68 19.78
N ASN A 921 -24.27 24.99 19.94
CA ASN A 921 -25.60 25.61 19.81
C ASN A 921 -26.27 25.26 18.47
N SER A 922 -25.52 25.45 17.37
CA SER A 922 -25.95 25.07 16.03
C SER A 922 -26.23 23.57 15.89
N GLN A 923 -25.44 22.69 16.52
CA GLN A 923 -25.68 21.25 16.53
C GLN A 923 -26.94 20.87 17.34
N TRP A 924 -27.26 21.57 18.43
CA TRP A 924 -28.45 21.31 19.23
C TRP A 924 -29.72 21.82 18.57
N ASN A 925 -29.66 22.98 17.90
CA ASN A 925 -30.71 23.44 16.98
C ASN A 925 -30.92 22.44 15.83
N ASN A 926 -29.84 22.03 15.14
CA ASN A 926 -29.88 21.00 14.09
C ASN A 926 -30.30 19.59 14.56
N THR A 927 -30.52 19.38 15.87
CA THR A 927 -31.11 18.14 16.42
C THR A 927 -32.39 18.34 17.21
N GLY A 928 -32.95 19.55 17.23
CA GLY A 928 -34.26 19.85 17.83
C GLY A 928 -34.31 19.82 19.35
N VAL A 929 -33.18 20.01 20.04
CA VAL A 929 -33.09 19.88 21.52
C VAL A 929 -32.49 21.08 22.23
N ARG A 930 -32.17 22.17 21.51
CA ARG A 930 -31.59 23.38 22.13
C ARG A 930 -32.53 24.01 23.16
N LYS A 931 -33.84 23.95 22.94
CA LYS A 931 -34.88 24.40 23.88
C LYS A 931 -34.84 23.71 25.26
N ASP A 932 -34.18 22.56 25.36
CA ASP A 932 -34.09 21.75 26.59
C ASP A 932 -32.74 21.96 27.31
N ILE A 933 -31.90 22.88 26.81
CA ILE A 933 -30.50 23.12 27.22
C ILE A 933 -30.32 24.61 27.60
N ASP A 934 -29.93 24.88 28.84
CA ASP A 934 -29.31 26.16 29.22
C ASP A 934 -27.86 26.18 28.69
N LEU A 935 -27.52 27.23 27.95
CA LEU A 935 -26.20 27.41 27.36
C LEU A 935 -25.55 28.69 27.88
N THR A 936 -24.60 28.54 28.80
CA THR A 936 -23.84 29.65 29.39
C THR A 936 -22.44 29.77 28.77
N PHE A 937 -22.05 31.00 28.43
CA PHE A 937 -20.67 31.41 28.17
C PHE A 937 -20.10 32.15 29.38
N ALA A 938 -19.15 31.55 30.07
CA ALA A 938 -18.47 32.14 31.22
C ALA A 938 -17.10 32.66 30.80
N THR A 939 -16.85 33.97 30.91
CA THR A 939 -15.59 34.56 30.45
C THR A 939 -15.02 35.55 31.46
N GLY A 940 -13.70 35.51 31.65
CA GLY A 940 -12.96 36.45 32.49
C GLY A 940 -12.86 37.86 31.89
N THR A 941 -13.34 38.05 30.67
CA THR A 941 -13.45 39.36 30.00
C THR A 941 -14.78 40.05 30.34
N PRO A 942 -14.85 41.40 30.32
CA PRO A 942 -16.09 42.15 30.50
C PRO A 942 -17.00 42.13 29.26
N SER A 943 -16.53 41.59 28.13
CA SER A 943 -17.22 41.58 26.84
C SER A 943 -17.03 40.27 26.07
N MET A 944 -17.84 40.05 25.04
CA MET A 944 -17.72 38.91 24.11
C MET A 944 -16.42 38.92 23.30
N PHE A 945 -15.86 40.08 22.95
CA PHE A 945 -14.62 40.16 22.18
C PHE A 945 -13.85 41.44 22.46
N ALA A 946 -12.53 41.42 22.26
CA ALA A 946 -11.65 42.57 22.55
C ALA A 946 -11.79 43.74 21.55
N VAL A 947 -12.23 43.47 20.32
CA VAL A 947 -12.50 44.49 19.29
C VAL A 947 -13.97 44.90 19.36
N PRO A 948 -14.31 46.18 19.62
CA PRO A 948 -15.69 46.62 19.83
C PRO A 948 -16.66 46.24 18.71
N LYS A 949 -16.31 46.46 17.44
CA LYS A 949 -17.12 46.11 16.26
C LYS A 949 -17.60 44.65 16.29
N TYR A 950 -16.66 43.72 16.43
CA TYR A 950 -16.97 42.29 16.46
C TYR A 950 -17.62 41.88 17.79
N SER A 951 -17.31 42.54 18.90
CA SER A 951 -17.96 42.28 20.19
C SER A 951 -19.45 42.63 20.16
N GLN A 952 -19.84 43.76 19.55
CA GLN A 952 -21.25 44.14 19.39
C GLN A 952 -22.01 43.12 18.53
N ALA A 953 -21.41 42.67 17.42
CA ALA A 953 -22.00 41.63 16.56
C ALA A 953 -22.14 40.27 17.26
N LEU A 954 -21.14 39.85 18.04
CA LEU A 954 -21.17 38.61 18.82
C LEU A 954 -22.14 38.68 20.00
N GLU A 955 -22.30 39.85 20.62
CA GLU A 955 -23.27 40.09 21.70
C GLU A 955 -24.71 40.10 21.18
N LYS A 956 -24.95 40.69 20.00
CA LYS A 956 -26.23 40.56 19.29
C LYS A 956 -26.56 39.09 19.00
N LEU A 957 -25.60 38.33 18.45
CA LEU A 957 -25.74 36.89 18.23
C LEU A 957 -25.90 36.08 19.54
N ARG A 958 -25.43 36.59 20.68
CA ARG A 958 -25.60 35.98 22.01
C ARG A 958 -27.07 36.07 22.44
N VAL A 959 -27.65 37.26 22.36
CA VAL A 959 -29.06 37.53 22.70
C VAL A 959 -30.01 36.83 21.72
N GLU A 960 -29.79 36.96 20.40
CA GLU A 960 -30.60 36.32 19.35
C GLU A 960 -30.62 34.78 19.44
N ARG A 961 -29.64 34.17 20.09
CA ARG A 961 -29.46 32.71 20.16
C ARG A 961 -29.51 32.17 21.60
N ASP A 962 -30.08 32.95 22.52
CA ASP A 962 -30.41 32.58 23.91
C ASP A 962 -29.20 32.06 24.72
N VAL A 963 -28.00 32.62 24.48
CA VAL A 963 -26.78 32.21 25.19
C VAL A 963 -26.61 33.07 26.44
N ASN A 964 -26.65 32.47 27.63
CA ASN A 964 -26.40 33.18 28.89
C ASN A 964 -24.95 33.66 28.98
N GLY A 965 -24.74 34.90 29.42
CA GLY A 965 -23.41 35.53 29.52
C GLY A 965 -22.99 35.74 30.97
N LEU A 966 -21.91 35.09 31.40
CA LEU A 966 -21.32 35.24 32.73
C LEU A 966 -19.94 35.92 32.60
N PHE A 967 -19.97 37.23 32.36
CA PHE A 967 -18.79 38.08 32.13
C PHE A 967 -18.04 38.39 33.44
N GLY A 968 -16.75 38.72 33.32
CA GLY A 968 -15.86 38.99 34.45
C GLY A 968 -15.59 37.79 35.37
N THR A 969 -15.82 36.55 34.91
CA THR A 969 -15.66 35.33 35.74
C THR A 969 -14.59 34.37 35.26
N ASN A 970 -13.77 33.88 36.19
CA ASN A 970 -12.71 32.91 35.91
C ASN A 970 -12.99 31.57 36.59
N LEU A 971 -12.95 30.46 35.84
CA LEU A 971 -13.07 29.11 36.40
C LEU A 971 -11.85 28.78 37.29
N THR A 972 -12.08 28.47 38.56
CA THR A 972 -11.02 28.16 39.54
C THR A 972 -11.01 26.69 39.97
N GLU A 973 -12.18 26.05 40.06
CA GLU A 973 -12.33 24.65 40.46
C GLU A 973 -13.43 23.93 39.66
N VAL A 974 -13.20 22.64 39.39
CA VAL A 974 -14.14 21.71 38.77
C VAL A 974 -14.32 20.51 39.68
N ASP A 975 -15.43 20.48 40.41
CA ASP A 975 -15.88 19.28 41.13
C ASP A 975 -16.61 18.36 40.14
N ALA A 976 -15.91 17.32 39.69
CA ALA A 976 -16.46 16.33 38.77
C ALA A 976 -17.38 15.29 39.43
N ALA A 977 -17.38 15.17 40.76
CA ALA A 977 -18.22 14.23 41.49
C ALA A 977 -19.63 14.81 41.69
N ASN A 978 -19.72 16.05 42.18
CA ASN A 978 -20.97 16.79 42.34
C ASN A 978 -21.38 17.55 41.05
N ARG A 979 -20.50 17.61 40.05
CA ARG A 979 -20.68 18.33 38.77
C ARG A 979 -20.91 19.83 38.95
N VAL A 980 -20.10 20.44 39.81
CA VAL A 980 -20.12 21.88 40.09
C VAL A 980 -18.85 22.53 39.55
N ALA A 981 -19.02 23.61 38.78
CA ALA A 981 -17.94 24.47 38.34
C ALA A 981 -17.94 25.74 39.20
N LYS A 982 -16.80 26.08 39.80
CA LYS A 982 -16.64 27.25 40.68
C LYS A 982 -15.89 28.36 39.94
N PHE A 983 -16.42 29.57 40.02
CA PHE A 983 -15.92 30.74 39.31
C PHE A 983 -15.63 31.89 40.27
N SER A 984 -14.51 32.59 40.12
CA SER A 984 -14.25 33.85 40.84
C SER A 984 -14.71 35.05 40.02
N GLN A 985 -15.36 36.02 40.67
CA GLN A 985 -15.94 37.24 40.05
C GLN A 985 -15.26 38.53 40.53
N GLY A 986 -13.96 38.45 40.88
CA GLY A 986 -13.27 39.52 41.62
C GLY A 986 -13.69 39.58 43.09
N GLU A 987 -13.07 40.47 43.87
CA GLU A 987 -13.45 40.80 45.26
C GLU A 987 -13.62 39.59 46.21
N GLY A 988 -12.97 38.45 45.93
CA GLY A 988 -13.15 37.19 46.66
C GLY A 988 -14.50 36.49 46.44
N LYS A 989 -15.43 37.09 45.68
CA LYS A 989 -16.77 36.55 45.40
C LYS A 989 -16.65 35.30 44.50
N THR A 990 -17.26 34.20 44.96
CA THR A 990 -17.29 32.92 44.24
C THR A 990 -18.72 32.60 43.80
N VAL A 991 -18.88 32.24 42.54
CA VAL A 991 -20.14 31.80 41.93
C VAL A 991 -20.02 30.33 41.57
N GLU A 992 -20.95 29.52 42.06
CA GLU A 992 -21.01 28.09 41.75
C GLU A 992 -22.10 27.82 40.70
N LYS A 993 -21.82 26.94 39.75
CA LYS A 993 -22.76 26.53 38.70
C LYS A 993 -22.70 25.02 38.49
N GLU A 994 -23.84 24.36 38.66
CA GLU A 994 -24.03 22.97 38.21
C GLU A 994 -23.88 22.88 36.68
N TYR A 995 -23.19 21.85 36.21
CA TYR A 995 -23.04 21.57 34.80
C TYR A 995 -23.41 20.12 34.46
N ASN A 996 -23.84 19.90 33.22
CA ASN A 996 -24.00 18.57 32.65
C ASN A 996 -23.12 18.39 31.40
N LEU A 997 -22.67 19.50 30.82
CA LEU A 997 -21.53 19.60 29.90
C LEU A 997 -20.70 20.82 30.28
N LEU A 998 -19.37 20.66 30.36
CA LEU A 998 -18.43 21.76 30.62
C LEU A 998 -17.29 21.73 29.59
N HIS A 999 -17.20 22.75 28.76
CA HIS A 999 -16.06 22.97 27.88
C HIS A 999 -15.12 23.99 28.53
N VAL A 1000 -13.92 23.53 28.88
CA VAL A 1000 -12.93 24.31 29.62
C VAL A 1000 -11.82 24.78 28.71
N VAL A 1001 -11.46 26.05 28.87
CA VAL A 1001 -10.21 26.63 28.38
C VAL A 1001 -9.29 26.75 29.58
N PRO A 1002 -8.20 25.95 29.65
CA PRO A 1002 -7.22 26.10 30.72
C PRO A 1002 -6.54 27.47 30.64
N PRO A 1003 -6.10 28.04 31.78
CA PRO A 1003 -5.14 29.14 31.79
C PRO A 1003 -3.89 28.81 30.97
N GLN A 1004 -3.25 29.83 30.39
CA GLN A 1004 -2.10 29.66 29.52
C GLN A 1004 -0.97 30.59 30.00
N ALA A 1005 0.26 30.11 29.92
CA ALA A 1005 1.41 30.77 30.53
C ALA A 1005 2.69 30.53 29.71
N PRO A 1006 3.73 31.35 29.90
CA PRO A 1006 5.08 31.06 29.41
C PRO A 1006 5.59 29.66 29.78
N LEU A 1007 6.50 29.11 28.96
CA LEU A 1007 7.29 27.92 29.33
C LEU A 1007 8.48 28.35 30.19
N GLU A 1008 8.73 27.60 31.28
CA GLU A 1008 9.70 27.96 32.33
C GLU A 1008 11.12 28.26 31.81
N PHE A 1009 11.58 27.53 30.79
CA PHE A 1009 12.95 27.63 30.27
C PHE A 1009 13.25 28.95 29.55
N TYR A 1010 12.24 29.64 29.00
CA TYR A 1010 12.40 31.00 28.48
C TYR A 1010 11.88 32.06 29.47
N LYS A 1011 10.85 31.74 30.27
CA LYS A 1011 10.33 32.63 31.33
C LYS A 1011 11.41 33.05 32.31
N ASN A 1012 12.25 32.10 32.72
CA ASN A 1012 13.28 32.31 33.73
C ASN A 1012 14.64 32.64 33.08
N SER A 1013 14.65 33.25 31.89
CA SER A 1013 15.86 33.55 31.12
C SER A 1013 16.05 35.06 30.89
N PRO A 1014 17.27 35.53 30.55
CA PRO A 1014 17.51 36.94 30.20
C PRO A 1014 16.76 37.41 28.94
N LEU A 1015 16.03 36.54 28.24
CA LEU A 1015 15.23 36.88 27.07
C LEU A 1015 13.79 37.31 27.41
N ALA A 1016 13.38 37.26 28.68
CA ALA A 1016 12.00 37.49 29.11
C ALA A 1016 11.68 38.95 29.45
N ASP A 1017 10.42 39.34 29.23
CA ASP A 1017 9.79 40.52 29.82
C ASP A 1017 9.24 40.22 31.23
N GLU A 1018 8.69 41.25 31.90
CA GLU A 1018 8.05 41.14 33.23
C GLU A 1018 6.87 40.15 33.26
N SER A 1019 6.22 39.89 32.12
CA SER A 1019 5.15 38.90 31.98
C SER A 1019 5.68 37.48 31.69
N GLY A 1020 6.98 37.32 31.48
CA GLY A 1020 7.65 36.06 31.18
C GLY A 1020 7.66 35.67 29.71
N PHE A 1021 7.25 36.55 28.78
CA PHE A 1021 7.30 36.31 27.33
C PHE A 1021 8.58 36.88 26.72
N VAL A 1022 9.00 36.40 25.56
CA VAL A 1022 10.27 36.83 24.94
C VAL A 1022 10.17 38.29 24.50
N SER A 1023 11.02 39.15 25.08
CA SER A 1023 10.92 40.61 25.02
C SER A 1023 11.34 41.18 23.65
N VAL A 1024 10.38 41.51 22.80
CA VAL A 1024 10.63 42.05 21.45
C VAL A 1024 9.98 43.40 21.20
N ASP A 1025 10.57 44.21 20.31
CA ASP A 1025 9.85 45.36 19.77
C ASP A 1025 8.61 44.90 18.97
N LYS A 1026 7.51 45.62 19.18
CA LYS A 1026 6.20 45.35 18.59
C LYS A 1026 6.16 45.48 17.06
N SER A 1027 7.12 46.19 16.49
CA SER A 1027 7.19 46.59 15.09
C SER A 1027 8.19 45.72 14.32
N THR A 1028 9.41 45.55 14.83
CA THR A 1028 10.51 44.86 14.13
C THR A 1028 10.61 43.36 14.42
N THR A 1029 10.04 42.89 15.54
CA THR A 1029 10.17 41.54 16.12
C THR A 1029 11.57 41.15 16.64
N GLN A 1030 12.51 42.11 16.67
CA GLN A 1030 13.84 41.99 17.28
C GLN A 1030 13.76 42.08 18.81
N HIS A 1031 14.66 41.40 19.52
CA HIS A 1031 14.74 41.46 20.99
C HIS A 1031 15.20 42.83 21.47
N THR A 1032 14.55 43.38 22.50
CA THR A 1032 14.76 44.77 22.96
C THR A 1032 16.16 45.05 23.50
N GLN A 1033 16.90 44.01 23.92
CA GLN A 1033 18.26 44.12 24.47
C GLN A 1033 19.35 43.38 23.66
N TYR A 1034 18.98 42.54 22.69
CA TYR A 1034 19.93 41.64 21.99
C TYR A 1034 19.71 41.68 20.48
N PRO A 1035 20.46 42.51 19.72
CA PRO A 1035 20.18 42.77 18.31
C PRO A 1035 20.17 41.53 17.38
N ASN A 1036 20.86 40.45 17.76
CA ASN A 1036 20.90 39.20 17.01
C ASN A 1036 19.80 38.18 17.41
N VAL A 1037 18.91 38.53 18.34
CA VAL A 1037 17.81 37.67 18.81
C VAL A 1037 16.47 38.21 18.32
N PHE A 1038 15.57 37.32 17.90
CA PHE A 1038 14.23 37.64 17.39
C PHE A 1038 13.17 36.68 17.98
N SER A 1039 11.90 37.11 18.06
CA SER A 1039 10.80 36.21 18.46
C SER A 1039 9.44 36.55 17.83
N ILE A 1040 8.70 35.50 17.46
CA ILE A 1040 7.37 35.56 16.84
C ILE A 1040 6.47 34.43 17.35
N GLY A 1041 5.16 34.51 17.05
CA GLY A 1041 4.20 33.52 17.53
C GLY A 1041 3.95 33.61 19.04
N ASP A 1042 3.59 32.47 19.64
CA ASP A 1042 2.95 32.47 20.97
C ASP A 1042 3.91 32.76 22.14
N CYS A 1043 5.23 32.62 21.97
CA CYS A 1043 6.23 32.89 23.01
C CYS A 1043 6.65 34.37 23.11
N SER A 1044 6.39 35.17 22.07
CA SER A 1044 6.80 36.59 21.99
C SER A 1044 5.98 37.52 22.90
N SER A 1045 6.54 38.66 23.30
CA SER A 1045 5.81 39.73 24.01
C SER A 1045 4.82 40.52 23.14
N LEU A 1046 4.80 40.27 21.81
CA LEU A 1046 4.01 41.03 20.83
C LEU A 1046 2.53 41.21 21.26
N PRO A 1047 2.01 42.45 21.35
CA PRO A 1047 0.71 42.75 21.95
C PRO A 1047 -0.46 42.48 20.97
N ASN A 1048 -0.58 41.23 20.53
CA ASN A 1048 -1.55 40.77 19.54
C ASN A 1048 -2.19 39.42 19.91
N SER A 1049 -3.20 39.01 19.13
CA SER A 1049 -3.82 37.70 19.28
C SER A 1049 -2.90 36.57 18.80
N LYS A 1050 -2.37 35.80 19.74
CA LYS A 1050 -1.51 34.61 19.53
C LYS A 1050 -2.23 33.60 18.62
N THR A 1051 -1.90 33.61 17.32
CA THR A 1051 -2.63 32.91 16.25
C THR A 1051 -1.74 32.58 15.06
N ALA A 1052 -2.08 31.50 14.34
CA ALA A 1052 -1.45 31.19 13.04
C ALA A 1052 -1.68 32.29 11.99
N ALA A 1053 -2.76 33.07 12.09
CA ALA A 1053 -2.97 34.23 11.22
C ALA A 1053 -1.94 35.34 11.48
N ALA A 1054 -1.67 35.68 12.74
CA ALA A 1054 -0.61 36.62 13.09
C ALA A 1054 0.76 36.15 12.58
N ILE A 1055 1.11 34.88 12.74
CA ILE A 1055 2.37 34.30 12.25
C ILE A 1055 2.57 34.54 10.75
N SER A 1056 1.50 34.47 9.94
CA SER A 1056 1.58 34.71 8.48
C SER A 1056 1.93 36.16 8.07
N ALA A 1057 1.84 37.12 9.00
CA ALA A 1057 2.26 38.51 8.81
C ALA A 1057 3.51 38.88 9.63
N GLN A 1058 3.74 38.22 10.78
CA GLN A 1058 4.96 38.35 11.58
C GLN A 1058 6.19 37.77 10.87
N SER A 1059 6.07 36.55 10.32
CA SER A 1059 7.18 35.83 9.69
C SER A 1059 7.91 36.63 8.59
N PRO A 1060 7.24 37.24 7.59
CA PRO A 1060 7.94 38.01 6.58
C PRO A 1060 8.63 39.28 7.12
N VAL A 1061 8.10 39.89 8.18
CA VAL A 1061 8.75 41.04 8.84
C VAL A 1061 10.02 40.60 9.57
N LEU A 1062 9.95 39.51 10.34
CA LEU A 1062 11.13 38.93 11.00
C LEU A 1062 12.21 38.57 9.97
N VAL A 1063 11.85 37.87 8.89
CA VAL A 1063 12.83 37.39 7.91
C VAL A 1063 13.48 38.54 7.14
N HIS A 1064 12.74 39.61 6.86
CA HIS A 1064 13.32 40.81 6.27
C HIS A 1064 14.28 41.54 7.23
N ASN A 1065 13.84 41.79 8.47
CA ASN A 1065 14.65 42.50 9.47
C ASN A 1065 15.87 41.69 9.93
N LEU A 1066 15.76 40.37 10.05
CA LEU A 1066 16.89 39.49 10.30
C LEU A 1066 17.94 39.62 9.18
N ARG A 1067 17.53 39.59 7.91
CA ARG A 1067 18.46 39.83 6.79
C ARG A 1067 19.11 41.22 6.86
N LYS A 1068 18.35 42.28 7.16
CA LYS A 1068 18.91 43.64 7.34
C LYS A 1068 19.96 43.65 8.46
N THR A 1069 19.71 42.96 9.58
CA THR A 1069 20.68 42.80 10.69
C THR A 1069 21.93 42.04 10.25
N MET A 1070 21.78 40.93 9.50
CA MET A 1070 22.89 40.17 8.91
C MET A 1070 23.72 40.99 7.91
N GLU A 1071 23.12 42.02 7.29
CA GLU A 1071 23.77 42.96 6.37
C GLU A 1071 24.22 44.27 7.06
N GLY A 1072 24.08 44.42 8.39
CA GLY A 1072 24.43 45.63 9.14
C GLY A 1072 23.56 46.86 8.85
N LYS A 1073 22.35 46.66 8.29
CA LYS A 1073 21.45 47.71 7.78
C LYS A 1073 20.29 48.01 8.76
N PRO A 1074 19.72 49.22 8.73
CA PRO A 1074 18.56 49.57 9.55
C PRO A 1074 17.31 48.72 9.23
N LEU A 1075 16.47 48.53 10.24
CA LEU A 1075 15.26 47.71 10.16
C LEU A 1075 14.08 48.55 9.66
N ASN A 1076 13.60 48.25 8.45
CA ASN A 1076 12.53 49.00 7.78
C ASN A 1076 11.21 48.22 7.60
N ALA A 1077 11.18 46.90 7.84
CA ALA A 1077 9.91 46.16 7.84
C ALA A 1077 9.18 46.32 9.18
N VAL A 1078 7.90 46.71 9.11
CA VAL A 1078 7.05 46.97 10.28
C VAL A 1078 5.85 46.01 10.31
N TYR A 1079 5.70 45.29 11.42
CA TYR A 1079 4.52 44.51 11.73
C TYR A 1079 3.47 45.40 12.43
N ASP A 1080 2.30 45.57 11.81
CA ASP A 1080 1.23 46.44 12.31
C ASP A 1080 0.29 45.79 13.35
N GLY A 1081 0.61 44.57 13.80
CA GLY A 1081 -0.22 43.82 14.73
C GLY A 1081 -1.35 43.01 14.08
N TYR A 1082 -1.40 42.91 12.75
CA TYR A 1082 -2.47 42.20 12.03
C TYR A 1082 -2.67 40.75 12.54
N ALA A 1083 -3.91 40.43 12.91
CA ALA A 1083 -4.36 39.10 13.28
C ALA A 1083 -5.79 38.83 12.74
N SER A 1084 -6.12 37.54 12.57
CA SER A 1084 -7.44 37.10 12.08
C SER A 1084 -8.01 35.98 12.95
N CYS A 1085 -9.29 36.13 13.30
CA CYS A 1085 -10.09 35.17 14.04
C CYS A 1085 -11.30 34.72 13.21
N PRO A 1086 -11.14 33.72 12.32
CA PRO A 1086 -12.27 33.07 11.64
C PRO A 1086 -13.15 32.31 12.65
N LEU A 1087 -14.23 32.96 13.07
CA LEU A 1087 -15.20 32.58 14.11
C LEU A 1087 -16.38 31.84 13.51
N LEU A 1088 -16.33 30.50 13.53
CA LEU A 1088 -17.52 29.66 13.32
C LEU A 1088 -18.65 30.13 14.24
N THR A 1089 -19.75 30.59 13.65
CA THR A 1089 -20.97 30.98 14.35
C THR A 1089 -22.08 29.93 14.17
N GLY A 1090 -21.89 28.96 13.28
CA GLY A 1090 -22.79 27.82 13.08
C GLY A 1090 -22.44 26.95 11.86
N HIS A 1091 -23.25 25.93 11.61
CA HIS A 1091 -23.10 25.03 10.45
C HIS A 1091 -23.39 25.76 9.13
N GLY A 1092 -22.34 26.19 8.44
CA GLY A 1092 -22.45 27.02 7.24
C GLY A 1092 -22.36 28.53 7.52
N GLU A 1093 -21.99 28.92 8.74
CA GLU A 1093 -21.93 30.32 9.20
C GLU A 1093 -20.56 30.63 9.82
N LEU A 1094 -19.93 31.73 9.39
CA LEU A 1094 -18.69 32.21 9.98
C LEU A 1094 -18.56 33.73 9.91
N LEU A 1095 -18.20 34.35 11.03
CA LEU A 1095 -17.81 35.76 11.15
C LEU A 1095 -16.28 35.84 11.01
N LEU A 1096 -15.77 36.73 10.14
CA LEU A 1096 -14.32 36.85 9.87
C LEU A 1096 -13.75 38.09 10.54
N ALA A 1097 -13.42 37.96 11.83
CA ALA A 1097 -12.89 39.07 12.62
C ALA A 1097 -11.40 39.32 12.32
N GLU A 1098 -11.09 40.41 11.62
CA GLU A 1098 -9.74 40.82 11.25
C GLU A 1098 -9.40 42.22 11.78
N PHE A 1099 -8.22 42.39 12.37
CA PHE A 1099 -7.83 43.60 13.10
C PHE A 1099 -6.30 43.73 13.23
N LYS A 1100 -5.83 44.93 13.57
CA LYS A 1100 -4.42 45.28 13.82
C LYS A 1100 -4.22 45.78 15.27
N TYR A 1101 -3.04 46.31 15.62
CA TYR A 1101 -2.82 46.93 16.95
C TYR A 1101 -3.87 48.02 17.27
N GLY A 1102 -4.13 48.22 18.57
CA GLY A 1102 -5.18 49.12 19.06
C GLY A 1102 -6.62 48.60 18.83
N GLY A 1103 -6.79 47.36 18.37
CA GLY A 1103 -8.11 46.77 18.11
C GLY A 1103 -8.80 47.31 16.84
N VAL A 1104 -8.10 48.07 16.00
CA VAL A 1104 -8.65 48.66 14.77
C VAL A 1104 -8.93 47.54 13.74
N PRO A 1105 -10.16 47.44 13.18
CA PRO A 1105 -10.47 46.46 12.13
C PRO A 1105 -9.58 46.60 10.88
N LYS A 1106 -9.28 45.47 10.22
CA LYS A 1106 -8.48 45.40 8.99
C LYS A 1106 -9.00 44.26 8.10
N GLU A 1107 -10.22 44.44 7.60
CA GLU A 1107 -11.02 43.43 6.89
C GLU A 1107 -10.56 43.22 5.43
N THR A 1108 -10.05 42.03 5.12
CA THR A 1108 -9.43 41.68 3.83
C THR A 1108 -10.41 41.72 2.65
N PHE A 1109 -11.66 41.29 2.88
CA PHE A 1109 -12.69 41.19 1.84
C PHE A 1109 -13.70 42.33 1.88
N ALA A 1110 -13.54 43.33 2.76
CA ALA A 1110 -14.49 44.45 2.84
C ALA A 1110 -14.72 45.19 1.51
N PRO A 1111 -13.71 45.41 0.64
CA PRO A 1111 -13.93 46.03 -0.68
C PRO A 1111 -14.75 45.17 -1.68
N ILE A 1112 -14.93 43.88 -1.40
CA ILE A 1112 -15.53 42.90 -2.34
C ILE A 1112 -16.88 42.37 -1.82
N LEU A 1113 -17.00 42.17 -0.50
CA LEU A 1113 -18.13 41.51 0.15
C LEU A 1113 -18.79 42.36 1.24
N GLY A 1114 -18.28 43.58 1.49
CA GLY A 1114 -18.71 44.42 2.59
C GLY A 1114 -18.25 43.91 3.97
N SER A 1115 -18.85 44.50 5.01
CA SER A 1115 -18.49 44.28 6.42
C SER A 1115 -18.47 42.79 6.83
N GLN A 1116 -17.42 42.36 7.54
CA GLN A 1116 -17.17 40.94 7.90
C GLN A 1116 -17.70 40.56 9.30
N ASP A 1117 -18.41 41.48 9.95
CA ASP A 1117 -19.12 41.28 11.22
C ASP A 1117 -20.41 40.47 11.11
N LYS A 1118 -20.87 40.17 9.89
CA LYS A 1118 -22.03 39.30 9.63
C LYS A 1118 -21.60 37.84 9.35
N PRO A 1119 -22.29 36.83 9.90
CA PRO A 1119 -22.05 35.43 9.56
C PRO A 1119 -22.19 35.14 8.05
N ASN A 1120 -21.14 34.62 7.43
CA ASN A 1120 -21.07 34.37 5.99
C ASN A 1120 -20.65 32.93 5.67
N ARG A 1121 -21.32 32.31 4.70
CA ARG A 1121 -21.09 30.93 4.28
C ARG A 1121 -19.83 30.73 3.43
N LEU A 1122 -19.40 31.75 2.69
CA LEU A 1122 -18.13 31.72 1.96
C LEU A 1122 -16.96 31.63 2.96
N PHE A 1123 -16.97 32.47 4.00
CA PHE A 1123 -15.94 32.44 5.04
C PHE A 1123 -15.95 31.13 5.86
N TYR A 1124 -17.12 30.48 6.03
CA TYR A 1124 -17.20 29.14 6.62
C TYR A 1124 -16.43 28.10 5.79
N HIS A 1125 -16.62 28.09 4.47
CA HIS A 1125 -15.87 27.21 3.57
C HIS A 1125 -14.39 27.60 3.46
N LEU A 1126 -14.06 28.90 3.50
CA LEU A 1126 -12.67 29.38 3.58
C LEU A 1126 -11.93 28.77 4.80
N LYS A 1127 -12.51 28.86 6.00
CA LYS A 1127 -11.93 28.25 7.22
C LYS A 1127 -11.88 26.72 7.15
N LYS A 1128 -12.97 26.09 6.73
CA LYS A 1128 -13.15 24.63 6.85
C LYS A 1128 -12.42 23.85 5.76
N ASP A 1129 -12.51 24.32 4.52
CA ASP A 1129 -12.17 23.55 3.32
C ASP A 1129 -10.93 24.12 2.58
N ILE A 1130 -10.61 25.42 2.72
CA ILE A 1130 -9.47 26.07 2.04
C ILE A 1130 -8.24 26.22 2.95
N PHE A 1131 -8.40 26.73 4.18
CA PHE A 1131 -7.25 26.96 5.07
C PHE A 1131 -6.45 25.70 5.44
N PRO A 1132 -7.03 24.49 5.65
CA PRO A 1132 -6.22 23.30 5.93
C PRO A 1132 -5.28 22.86 4.79
N PRO A 1133 -5.69 22.73 3.52
CA PRO A 1133 -4.75 22.45 2.44
C PRO A 1133 -3.77 23.60 2.17
N VAL A 1134 -4.19 24.87 2.30
CA VAL A 1134 -3.27 26.02 2.17
C VAL A 1134 -2.18 25.99 3.24
N TYR A 1135 -2.54 25.70 4.49
CA TYR A 1135 -1.60 25.58 5.61
C TYR A 1135 -0.49 24.58 5.30
N TRP A 1136 -0.87 23.37 4.90
CA TRP A 1136 0.04 22.26 4.65
C TRP A 1136 0.85 22.35 3.35
N ASN A 1137 0.33 23.04 2.34
CA ASN A 1137 0.93 23.04 1.00
C ASN A 1137 1.70 24.32 0.67
N TYR A 1138 1.38 25.44 1.35
CA TYR A 1138 1.97 26.76 1.10
C TYR A 1138 2.54 27.38 2.38
N PHE A 1139 1.75 27.51 3.44
CA PHE A 1139 2.13 28.31 4.61
C PHE A 1139 3.34 27.75 5.37
N VAL A 1140 3.32 26.47 5.79
CA VAL A 1140 4.51 25.86 6.45
C VAL A 1140 5.70 25.64 5.51
N LYS A 1141 5.57 25.97 4.21
CA LYS A 1141 6.67 26.02 3.24
C LYS A 1141 7.14 27.46 2.96
N GLY A 1142 6.69 28.43 3.75
CA GLY A 1142 7.02 29.84 3.63
C GLY A 1142 6.26 30.61 2.54
N ASN A 1143 5.46 29.94 1.70
CA ASN A 1143 4.82 30.53 0.53
C ASN A 1143 3.41 31.09 0.83
N TRP A 1144 3.23 31.70 2.00
CA TRP A 1144 1.98 32.36 2.40
C TRP A 1144 2.23 33.55 3.33
N PHE A 1145 1.66 34.70 2.97
CA PHE A 1145 1.97 36.02 3.54
C PHE A 1145 0.70 36.74 4.03
N GLY A 1146 -0.18 35.99 4.70
CA GLY A 1146 -1.39 36.51 5.30
C GLY A 1146 -2.41 37.00 4.27
N THR A 1147 -2.78 38.28 4.32
CA THR A 1147 -3.79 38.87 3.43
C THR A 1147 -3.34 38.93 1.96
N ARG A 1148 -2.02 38.90 1.70
CA ARG A 1148 -1.45 38.85 0.34
C ARG A 1148 -1.46 37.44 -0.27
N GLY A 1149 -1.92 36.42 0.47
CA GLY A 1149 -1.95 35.04 0.01
C GLY A 1149 -0.54 34.54 -0.35
N PRO A 1150 -0.29 34.07 -1.59
CA PRO A 1150 1.04 33.62 -2.01
C PRO A 1150 2.01 34.77 -2.36
N ILE A 1151 1.53 36.02 -2.47
CA ILE A 1151 2.34 37.16 -2.93
C ILE A 1151 3.22 37.67 -1.78
N ALA A 1152 4.54 37.60 -1.96
CA ALA A 1152 5.49 38.10 -0.97
C ALA A 1152 5.37 39.62 -0.78
N PRO A 1153 5.48 40.15 0.45
CA PRO A 1153 5.61 41.58 0.66
C PRO A 1153 7.00 42.07 0.22
N ASN A 1154 7.02 43.23 -0.45
CA ASN A 1154 8.21 44.07 -0.50
C ASN A 1154 8.21 45.01 0.73
N PHE A 1155 9.39 45.30 1.25
CA PHE A 1155 9.67 46.24 2.33
C PHE A 1155 10.93 47.08 2.04
N ASP A 1156 11.54 46.96 0.87
CA ASP A 1156 12.60 47.84 0.37
C ASP A 1156 12.01 49.08 -0.30
#